data_AF-A0A9P7BP64-F1
#
_entry.id   AF-A0A9P7BP64-F1
#
_cell.length_a   1.000
_cell.length_b   1.000
_cell.length_c   1.000
_cell.angle_alpha   90.00
_cell.angle_beta   90.00
_cell.angle_gamma   90.00
#
_symmetry.space_group_name_H-M   'P 1'
#
loop_
_entity.id
_entity.type
_entity.pdbx_description
1 polymer ?
#
loop_
_entity_poly.entity_id
_entity_poly.type
_entity_poly.pdbx_seq_one_letter_code
_entity_poly.pdbx_strand_id
1 'polypeptide(L)'
;MRLIPTEIVLHILKALDNEEDLVQCIYVCKQWSYHALEQLWYRPNITRSPRCLSFFTTLQLTHHTFPYTTFIRRINLAPLASLVNDSHITKLAKCQRLERLTLANCFYLTDVGLCSLIDVKTGIGPELISLDLTDVLNVTDKTLLKVAICCSRLQGLNLSMSRPHFDITDVGVVALAQQCPELKRIKLNNCVTITEKSSIALALNCPHLVEVDLMNCGVTDRTLHALFDHCRDLRELRLNQCDAAESLLTDRVLIQSALASQPNYYEQLRLVDFTGVSSIVDHSLAILVEAAPRIRSLVLNKCFKVTDEGVLSVCQLGKFLHYLHLGHCSQLTDRSITRLAAECSRIRYLDLACCIDITDKSVVELAKHLTKLKRIGLVKCSNITDAAIQALSYHSINIERVHLSYCVKLTAPAIARLLHRCKYLNHLSLTHVPAFLREDYQQFCRSAPVEFTELQRQTFCVYSAYKYLEELARKKQSDVSRFLLRVRCWEYRQLNVIHRASRPSRPDKARRLGYKAKQGYVIYRIRVRRGGRKRPVPKGATYGKPVNEGVSQLKYQRSLRSTAEERVGRKCRNLRVLNSYWINQDATYKYFEVILVDPSHKAIRNDARINWIVNPVHKRREARGLTAVGKKSRGHQKGHRFNNTKGSGRRATWKRRNTLSLRRYR
;
A
#
# COMPACT_ATOMS: atom_id res chain seq x y z
N MET A 1 19.22 -45.99 -10.59
CA MET A 1 19.30 -44.65 -9.97
C MET A 1 18.29 -44.60 -8.83
N ARG A 2 18.71 -44.37 -7.58
CA ARG A 2 17.80 -44.29 -6.43
C ARG A 2 16.85 -43.10 -6.62
N LEU A 3 15.55 -43.37 -6.70
CA LEU A 3 14.51 -42.34 -6.76
C LEU A 3 14.59 -41.48 -5.50
N ILE A 4 14.71 -40.16 -5.68
CA ILE A 4 14.61 -39.21 -4.58
C ILE A 4 13.19 -39.30 -4.02
N PRO A 5 13.00 -39.50 -2.70
CA PRO A 5 11.68 -39.50 -2.08
C PRO A 5 10.88 -38.24 -2.42
N THR A 6 9.56 -38.40 -2.58
CA THR A 6 8.65 -37.32 -3.01
C THR A 6 8.68 -36.12 -2.07
N GLU A 7 8.88 -36.35 -0.77
CA GLU A 7 9.00 -35.34 0.27
C GLU A 7 10.21 -34.44 0.04
N ILE A 8 11.34 -35.04 -0.36
CA ILE A 8 12.57 -34.32 -0.67
C ILE A 8 12.38 -33.51 -1.97
N VAL A 9 11.74 -34.09 -3.00
CA VAL A 9 11.40 -33.35 -4.23
C VAL A 9 10.52 -32.14 -3.91
N LEU A 10 9.48 -32.31 -3.10
CA LEU A 10 8.61 -31.21 -2.65
C LEU A 10 9.40 -30.15 -1.87
N HIS A 11 10.33 -30.56 -1.01
CA HIS A 11 11.15 -29.61 -0.25
C HIS A 11 12.09 -28.79 -1.14
N ILE A 12 12.72 -29.45 -2.13
CA ILE A 12 13.54 -28.81 -3.16
C ILE A 12 12.71 -27.81 -3.96
N LEU A 13 11.55 -28.24 -4.48
CA LEU A 13 10.68 -27.37 -5.28
C LEU A 13 10.13 -26.19 -4.46
N LYS A 14 9.82 -26.37 -3.17
CA LYS A 14 9.41 -25.27 -2.27
C LYS A 14 10.52 -24.24 -2.04
N ALA A 15 11.78 -24.63 -2.12
CA ALA A 15 12.92 -23.71 -2.00
C ALA A 15 13.15 -22.87 -3.27
N LEU A 16 12.49 -23.21 -4.39
CA LEU A 16 12.56 -22.43 -5.62
C LEU A 16 11.67 -21.19 -5.53
N ASP A 17 12.28 -20.04 -5.27
CA ASP A 17 11.58 -18.74 -5.16
C ASP A 17 11.03 -18.17 -6.48
N ASN A 18 11.37 -18.78 -7.63
CA ASN A 18 11.07 -18.27 -8.98
C ASN A 18 10.16 -19.23 -9.77
N GLU A 19 8.95 -18.77 -10.09
CA GLU A 19 7.95 -19.52 -10.86
C GLU A 19 8.45 -19.99 -12.25
N GLU A 20 9.43 -19.32 -12.88
CA GLU A 20 9.98 -19.83 -14.16
C GLU A 20 10.85 -21.07 -13.95
N ASP A 21 11.55 -21.16 -12.81
CA ASP A 21 12.42 -22.30 -12.51
C ASP A 21 11.53 -23.52 -12.21
N LEU A 22 10.43 -23.31 -11.49
CA LEU A 22 9.36 -24.31 -11.35
C LEU A 22 8.78 -24.75 -12.69
N VAL A 23 8.56 -23.83 -13.64
CA VAL A 23 8.12 -24.20 -15.00
C VAL A 23 9.16 -25.05 -15.72
N GLN A 24 10.46 -24.78 -15.56
CA GLN A 24 11.50 -25.64 -16.13
C GLN A 24 11.47 -27.04 -15.50
N CYS A 25 11.22 -27.14 -14.20
CA CYS A 25 11.04 -28.42 -13.51
C CYS A 25 9.90 -29.26 -14.11
N ILE A 26 8.90 -28.64 -14.75
CA ILE A 26 7.80 -29.37 -15.40
C ILE A 26 8.32 -30.27 -16.53
N TYR A 27 9.38 -29.87 -17.22
CA TYR A 27 9.89 -30.61 -18.39
C TYR A 27 10.88 -31.73 -18.02
N VAL A 28 11.18 -31.93 -16.74
CA VAL A 28 12.21 -32.88 -16.29
C VAL A 28 11.70 -34.33 -16.36
N CYS A 29 10.63 -34.64 -15.64
CA CYS A 29 9.99 -35.96 -15.64
C CYS A 29 8.58 -35.85 -15.06
N LYS A 30 7.74 -36.88 -15.24
CA LYS A 30 6.33 -36.88 -14.81
C LYS A 30 6.13 -36.51 -13.33
N GLN A 31 6.97 -37.02 -12.43
CA GLN A 31 6.91 -36.74 -10.99
C GLN A 31 7.21 -35.26 -10.71
N TRP A 32 8.26 -34.72 -11.33
CA TRP A 32 8.61 -33.29 -11.21
C TRP A 32 7.54 -32.41 -11.85
N SER A 33 6.95 -32.81 -12.98
CA SER A 33 5.81 -32.13 -13.61
C SER A 33 4.65 -31.96 -12.65
N TYR A 34 4.24 -33.03 -11.98
CA TYR A 34 3.11 -33.02 -11.06
C TYR A 34 3.36 -32.06 -9.89
N HIS A 35 4.48 -32.21 -9.17
CA HIS A 35 4.76 -31.40 -7.98
C HIS A 35 5.10 -29.95 -8.30
N ALA A 36 5.76 -29.69 -9.44
CA ALA A 36 6.02 -28.32 -9.88
C ALA A 36 4.72 -27.60 -10.25
N LEU A 37 3.80 -28.29 -10.95
CA LEU A 37 2.47 -27.75 -11.26
C LEU A 37 1.63 -27.55 -10.00
N GLU A 38 1.70 -28.46 -9.03
CA GLU A 38 1.05 -28.29 -7.73
C GLU A 38 1.51 -26.99 -7.04
N GLN A 39 2.82 -26.73 -6.99
CA GLN A 39 3.34 -25.48 -6.40
C GLN A 39 2.93 -24.24 -7.20
N LEU A 40 2.89 -24.31 -8.53
CA LEU A 40 2.49 -23.18 -9.39
C LEU A 40 0.99 -22.85 -9.27
N TRP A 41 0.15 -23.88 -9.19
CA TRP A 41 -1.30 -23.74 -9.05
C TRP A 41 -1.76 -23.57 -7.60
N TYR A 42 -0.89 -23.75 -6.59
CA TYR A 42 -1.20 -23.49 -5.18
C TYR A 42 -1.78 -22.09 -4.94
N ARG A 43 -1.20 -21.07 -5.60
CA ARG A 43 -1.68 -19.68 -5.59
C ARG A 43 -1.60 -19.10 -7.00
N PRO A 44 -2.58 -19.38 -7.88
CA PRO A 44 -2.51 -18.98 -9.27
C PRO A 44 -2.55 -17.46 -9.36
N ASN A 45 -1.64 -16.90 -10.17
CA ASN A 45 -1.42 -15.47 -10.18
C ASN A 45 -2.16 -14.74 -11.31
N ILE A 46 -3.42 -14.40 -11.04
CA ILE A 46 -4.39 -13.87 -12.01
C ILE A 46 -4.50 -12.35 -11.88
N THR A 47 -3.83 -11.60 -12.77
CA THR A 47 -3.81 -10.11 -12.73
C THR A 47 -4.22 -9.43 -14.02
N ARG A 48 -4.53 -10.19 -15.08
CA ARG A 48 -4.93 -9.64 -16.37
C ARG A 48 -6.15 -10.36 -16.92
N SER A 49 -7.04 -9.59 -17.55
CA SER A 49 -8.27 -10.07 -18.18
C SER A 49 -8.09 -11.33 -19.06
N PRO A 50 -7.13 -11.42 -20.01
CA PRO A 50 -7.02 -12.63 -20.85
C PRO A 50 -6.68 -13.89 -20.07
N ARG A 51 -5.90 -13.79 -18.98
CA ARG A 51 -5.63 -14.95 -18.12
C ARG A 51 -6.76 -15.30 -17.20
N CYS A 52 -7.58 -14.32 -16.83
CA CYS A 52 -8.82 -14.57 -16.12
C CYS A 52 -9.70 -15.51 -16.95
N LEU A 53 -9.91 -15.19 -18.23
CA LEU A 53 -10.66 -16.03 -19.16
C LEU A 53 -10.04 -17.42 -19.30
N SER A 54 -8.75 -17.51 -19.64
CA SER A 54 -8.09 -18.82 -19.79
C SER A 54 -8.14 -19.66 -18.51
N PHE A 55 -7.99 -19.04 -17.34
CA PHE A 55 -8.09 -19.72 -16.05
C PHE A 55 -9.48 -20.32 -15.85
N PHE A 56 -10.53 -19.52 -15.99
CA PHE A 56 -11.90 -20.00 -15.83
C PHE A 56 -12.28 -21.04 -16.91
N THR A 57 -11.84 -20.86 -18.16
CA THR A 57 -12.00 -21.88 -19.20
C THR A 57 -11.28 -23.18 -18.83
N THR A 58 -10.08 -23.10 -18.26
CA THR A 58 -9.31 -24.29 -17.85
C THR A 58 -10.04 -25.07 -16.75
N LEU A 59 -10.65 -24.39 -15.78
CA LEU A 59 -11.45 -25.04 -14.74
C LEU A 59 -12.72 -25.72 -15.29
N GLN A 60 -13.19 -25.31 -16.48
CA GLN A 60 -14.41 -25.83 -17.09
C GLN A 60 -14.17 -27.00 -18.05
N LEU A 61 -12.93 -27.32 -18.41
CA LEU A 61 -12.64 -28.47 -19.28
C LEU A 61 -13.18 -29.78 -18.66
N THR A 62 -13.64 -30.70 -19.51
CA THR A 62 -14.07 -32.04 -19.11
C THR A 62 -12.89 -33.00 -18.95
N HIS A 63 -11.86 -32.83 -19.79
CA HIS A 63 -10.64 -33.61 -19.74
C HIS A 63 -9.46 -32.72 -19.35
N HIS A 64 -8.82 -33.05 -18.22
CA HIS A 64 -7.63 -32.35 -17.75
C HIS A 64 -6.39 -33.24 -17.84
N THR A 65 -5.28 -32.68 -18.32
CA THR A 65 -3.96 -33.35 -18.28
C THR A 65 -3.45 -33.52 -16.84
N PHE A 66 -3.78 -32.58 -15.96
CA PHE A 66 -3.43 -32.59 -14.54
C PHE A 66 -4.65 -32.17 -13.71
N PRO A 67 -4.77 -32.60 -12.46
CA PRO A 67 -5.91 -32.26 -11.61
C PRO A 67 -5.79 -30.82 -11.04
N TYR A 68 -5.78 -29.82 -11.92
CA TYR A 68 -5.49 -28.42 -11.59
C TYR A 68 -6.34 -27.86 -10.45
N THR A 69 -7.64 -28.19 -10.42
CA THR A 69 -8.58 -27.76 -9.39
C THR A 69 -8.18 -28.23 -7.98
N THR A 70 -7.54 -29.39 -7.86
CA THR A 70 -7.08 -29.96 -6.59
C THR A 70 -5.79 -29.32 -6.08
N PHE A 71 -5.05 -28.61 -6.94
CA PHE A 71 -3.82 -27.94 -6.53
C PHE A 71 -4.08 -26.57 -5.89
N ILE A 72 -5.20 -25.93 -6.24
CA ILE A 72 -5.47 -24.55 -5.85
C ILE A 72 -5.88 -24.47 -4.38
N ARG A 73 -5.11 -23.71 -3.58
CA ARG A 73 -5.44 -23.41 -2.18
C ARG A 73 -5.66 -21.93 -1.88
N ARG A 74 -5.17 -21.02 -2.73
CA ARG A 74 -5.29 -19.57 -2.49
C ARG A 74 -5.58 -18.81 -3.77
N ILE A 75 -6.69 -18.10 -3.84
CA ILE A 75 -7.07 -17.27 -4.98
C ILE A 75 -7.17 -15.81 -4.55
N ASN A 76 -6.60 -14.90 -5.34
CA ASN A 76 -6.81 -13.45 -5.19
C ASN A 76 -7.29 -12.86 -6.51
N LEU A 77 -8.54 -12.41 -6.53
CA LEU A 77 -9.20 -11.77 -7.66
C LEU A 77 -9.32 -10.25 -7.54
N ALA A 78 -8.87 -9.63 -6.44
CA ALA A 78 -8.93 -8.17 -6.25
C ALA A 78 -8.32 -7.35 -7.42
N PRO A 79 -7.21 -7.77 -8.07
CA PRO A 79 -6.69 -7.07 -9.25
C PRO A 79 -7.63 -7.06 -10.47
N LEU A 80 -8.69 -7.87 -10.42
CA LEU A 80 -9.69 -8.08 -11.47
C LEU A 80 -11.10 -7.65 -11.02
N ALA A 81 -11.18 -6.90 -9.92
CA ALA A 81 -12.40 -6.39 -9.30
C ALA A 81 -13.45 -5.87 -10.29
N SER A 82 -13.03 -5.13 -11.33
CA SER A 82 -13.92 -4.53 -12.33
C SER A 82 -14.42 -5.51 -13.40
N LEU A 83 -14.03 -6.79 -13.35
CA LEU A 83 -14.35 -7.80 -14.37
C LEU A 83 -15.06 -9.02 -13.78
N VAL A 84 -14.79 -9.33 -12.52
CA VAL A 84 -15.32 -10.52 -11.85
C VAL A 84 -16.77 -10.27 -11.46
N ASN A 85 -17.62 -11.24 -11.80
CA ASN A 85 -19.05 -11.27 -11.47
C ASN A 85 -19.44 -12.70 -11.03
N ASP A 86 -20.70 -12.90 -10.67
CA ASP A 86 -21.21 -14.17 -10.14
C ASP A 86 -20.90 -15.38 -11.03
N SER A 87 -21.10 -15.26 -12.35
CA SER A 87 -20.81 -16.35 -13.30
C SER A 87 -19.35 -16.80 -13.32
N HIS A 88 -18.42 -15.94 -12.92
CA HIS A 88 -17.01 -16.28 -12.83
C HIS A 88 -16.73 -17.04 -11.53
N ILE A 89 -17.20 -16.52 -10.40
CA ILE A 89 -16.85 -17.09 -9.09
C ILE A 89 -17.50 -18.46 -8.88
N THR A 90 -18.68 -18.73 -9.44
CA THR A 90 -19.32 -20.06 -9.35
C THR A 90 -18.49 -21.17 -9.99
N LYS A 91 -17.66 -20.85 -10.99
CA LYS A 91 -16.73 -21.81 -11.60
C LYS A 91 -15.62 -22.26 -10.65
N LEU A 92 -15.38 -21.51 -9.57
CA LEU A 92 -14.42 -21.89 -8.53
C LEU A 92 -14.93 -23.03 -7.64
N ALA A 93 -16.22 -23.39 -7.70
CA ALA A 93 -16.81 -24.47 -6.90
C ALA A 93 -16.06 -25.81 -7.07
N LYS A 94 -15.47 -26.05 -8.25
CA LYS A 94 -14.63 -27.23 -8.52
C LYS A 94 -13.31 -27.25 -7.73
N CYS A 95 -12.86 -26.13 -7.16
CA CYS A 95 -11.59 -26.02 -6.44
C CYS A 95 -11.77 -26.44 -4.97
N GLN A 96 -12.02 -27.73 -4.74
CA GLN A 96 -12.43 -28.27 -3.44
C GLN A 96 -11.38 -28.15 -2.32
N ARG A 97 -10.15 -27.69 -2.59
CA ARG A 97 -9.09 -27.46 -1.57
C ARG A 97 -8.77 -25.98 -1.36
N LEU A 98 -9.67 -25.10 -1.80
CA LEU A 98 -9.47 -23.65 -1.73
C LEU A 98 -9.64 -23.13 -0.29
N GLU A 99 -8.50 -22.85 0.35
CA GLU A 99 -8.45 -22.34 1.72
C GLU A 99 -8.62 -20.81 1.83
N ARG A 100 -8.13 -20.04 0.85
CA ARG A 100 -8.14 -18.57 0.95
C ARG A 100 -8.63 -17.91 -0.31
N LEU A 101 -9.64 -17.07 -0.18
CA LEU A 101 -10.25 -16.37 -1.31
C LEU A 101 -10.31 -14.87 -1.02
N THR A 102 -9.72 -14.07 -1.91
CA THR A 102 -9.77 -12.60 -1.85
C THR A 102 -10.55 -12.05 -3.04
N LEU A 103 -11.65 -11.37 -2.76
CA LEU A 103 -12.58 -10.76 -3.71
C LEU A 103 -12.71 -9.25 -3.51
N ALA A 104 -11.72 -8.62 -2.88
CA ALA A 104 -11.78 -7.21 -2.52
C ALA A 104 -12.08 -6.29 -3.74
N ASN A 105 -13.00 -5.35 -3.57
CA ASN A 105 -13.51 -4.40 -4.57
C ASN A 105 -14.30 -5.04 -5.73
N CYS A 106 -14.66 -6.33 -5.69
CA CYS A 106 -15.44 -6.96 -6.75
C CYS A 106 -16.91 -6.49 -6.72
N PHE A 107 -17.18 -5.31 -7.27
CA PHE A 107 -18.48 -4.60 -7.17
C PHE A 107 -19.65 -5.30 -7.87
N TYR A 108 -19.39 -6.24 -8.78
CA TYR A 108 -20.43 -6.97 -9.54
C TYR A 108 -20.76 -8.34 -8.95
N LEU A 109 -20.27 -8.63 -7.74
CA LEU A 109 -20.67 -9.83 -7.00
C LEU A 109 -21.93 -9.55 -6.19
N THR A 110 -22.74 -10.60 -6.05
CA THR A 110 -23.96 -10.60 -5.23
C THR A 110 -24.00 -11.83 -4.34
N ASP A 111 -24.95 -11.86 -3.40
CA ASP A 111 -25.23 -13.05 -2.61
C ASP A 111 -25.48 -14.30 -3.47
N VAL A 112 -26.05 -14.17 -4.67
CA VAL A 112 -26.38 -15.32 -5.52
C VAL A 112 -25.13 -16.09 -5.93
N GLY A 113 -24.12 -15.38 -6.44
CA GLY A 113 -22.84 -15.99 -6.84
C GLY A 113 -22.05 -16.53 -5.65
N LEU A 114 -22.02 -15.80 -4.54
CA LEU A 114 -21.29 -16.19 -3.34
C LEU A 114 -21.92 -17.40 -2.65
N CYS A 115 -23.24 -17.40 -2.45
CA CYS A 115 -23.94 -18.53 -1.85
C CYS A 115 -23.86 -19.80 -2.70
N SER A 116 -23.86 -19.66 -4.04
CA SER A 116 -23.68 -20.79 -4.96
C SER A 116 -22.25 -21.36 -4.89
N LEU A 117 -21.25 -20.50 -4.71
CA LEU A 117 -19.85 -20.92 -4.57
C LEU A 117 -19.57 -21.54 -3.19
N ILE A 118 -20.14 -20.97 -2.14
CA ILE A 118 -19.92 -21.35 -0.75
C ILE A 118 -21.02 -22.35 -0.38
N ASP A 119 -20.90 -23.56 -0.91
CA ASP A 119 -21.80 -24.67 -0.63
C ASP A 119 -21.05 -25.84 0.00
N VAL A 120 -21.73 -26.60 0.88
CA VAL A 120 -21.14 -27.74 1.61
C VAL A 120 -20.82 -28.91 0.68
N LYS A 121 -21.73 -29.24 -0.24
CA LYS A 121 -21.61 -30.45 -1.07
C LYS A 121 -20.87 -30.19 -2.36
N THR A 122 -21.13 -29.03 -2.95
CA THR A 122 -20.72 -28.74 -4.33
C THR A 122 -19.71 -27.59 -4.42
N GLY A 123 -19.51 -26.86 -3.33
CA GLY A 123 -18.72 -25.64 -3.27
C GLY A 123 -17.40 -25.77 -2.53
N ILE A 124 -16.86 -24.61 -2.16
CA ILE A 124 -15.55 -24.50 -1.48
C ILE A 124 -15.66 -24.34 0.04
N GLY A 125 -16.89 -24.31 0.59
CA GLY A 125 -17.14 -23.91 1.97
C GLY A 125 -16.33 -24.69 3.02
N PRO A 126 -16.34 -26.03 3.01
CA PRO A 126 -15.74 -26.83 4.09
C PRO A 126 -14.22 -26.64 4.28
N GLU A 127 -13.51 -26.25 3.22
CA GLU A 127 -12.05 -26.04 3.26
C GLU A 127 -11.65 -24.57 3.46
N LEU A 128 -12.61 -23.64 3.45
CA LEU A 128 -12.32 -22.22 3.47
C LEU A 128 -11.82 -21.77 4.86
N ILE A 129 -10.58 -21.31 4.91
CA ILE A 129 -9.90 -20.77 6.09
C ILE A 129 -9.99 -19.24 6.15
N SER A 130 -9.98 -18.57 4.99
CA SER A 130 -10.10 -17.12 4.98
C SER A 130 -10.80 -16.56 3.74
N LEU A 131 -11.69 -15.61 3.98
CA LEU A 131 -12.48 -14.94 2.97
C LEU A 131 -12.36 -13.42 3.13
N ASP A 132 -12.00 -12.73 2.06
CA ASP A 132 -11.90 -11.27 2.04
C ASP A 132 -12.88 -10.71 1.00
N LEU A 133 -13.91 -10.04 1.51
CA LEU A 133 -15.01 -9.39 0.79
C LEU A 133 -14.97 -7.87 0.96
N THR A 134 -13.80 -7.29 1.24
CA THR A 134 -13.64 -5.83 1.37
C THR A 134 -14.27 -5.12 0.17
N ASP A 135 -15.14 -4.14 0.38
CA ASP A 135 -15.80 -3.37 -0.68
C ASP A 135 -16.58 -4.23 -1.71
N VAL A 136 -17.16 -5.36 -1.28
CA VAL A 136 -18.15 -6.12 -2.06
C VAL A 136 -19.55 -5.68 -1.63
N LEU A 137 -20.09 -4.71 -2.36
CA LEU A 137 -21.22 -3.89 -1.89
C LEU A 137 -22.57 -4.60 -1.85
N ASN A 138 -22.80 -5.63 -2.67
CA ASN A 138 -24.08 -6.34 -2.74
C ASN A 138 -24.07 -7.65 -1.93
N VAL A 139 -23.27 -7.70 -0.88
CA VAL A 139 -23.27 -8.78 0.12
C VAL A 139 -24.18 -8.40 1.26
N THR A 140 -25.05 -9.32 1.65
CA THR A 140 -25.98 -9.18 2.78
C THR A 140 -25.83 -10.35 3.74
N ASP A 141 -26.62 -10.35 4.82
CA ASP A 141 -26.71 -11.48 5.77
C ASP A 141 -26.95 -12.84 5.10
N LYS A 142 -27.53 -12.90 3.89
CA LYS A 142 -27.67 -14.15 3.13
C LYS A 142 -26.32 -14.83 2.91
N THR A 143 -25.29 -14.07 2.52
CA THR A 143 -23.94 -14.59 2.36
C THR A 143 -23.35 -15.00 3.70
N LEU A 144 -23.51 -14.18 4.76
CA LEU A 144 -22.95 -14.50 6.09
C LEU A 144 -23.57 -15.78 6.68
N LEU A 145 -24.88 -15.95 6.57
CA LEU A 145 -25.60 -17.17 6.99
C LEU A 145 -25.11 -18.39 6.22
N LYS A 146 -24.91 -18.27 4.90
CA LYS A 146 -24.36 -19.37 4.10
C LYS A 146 -22.92 -19.70 4.51
N VAL A 147 -22.08 -18.69 4.75
CA VAL A 147 -20.71 -18.89 5.25
C VAL A 147 -20.73 -19.58 6.62
N ALA A 148 -21.59 -19.16 7.54
CA ALA A 148 -21.72 -19.76 8.87
C ALA A 148 -22.01 -21.26 8.78
N ILE A 149 -22.98 -21.66 7.96
CA ILE A 149 -23.37 -23.06 7.80
C ILE A 149 -22.31 -23.89 7.07
N CYS A 150 -21.58 -23.28 6.11
CA CYS A 150 -20.72 -24.03 5.21
C CYS A 150 -19.23 -24.04 5.60
N CYS A 151 -18.75 -23.10 6.41
CA CYS A 151 -17.33 -22.82 6.60
C CYS A 151 -16.89 -23.01 8.07
N SER A 152 -17.04 -24.21 8.64
CA SER A 152 -16.69 -24.48 10.04
C SER A 152 -15.20 -24.29 10.40
N ARG A 153 -14.32 -24.27 9.39
CA ARG A 153 -12.86 -24.05 9.54
C ARG A 153 -12.42 -22.60 9.32
N LEU A 154 -13.36 -21.66 9.20
CA LEU A 154 -13.05 -20.27 8.89
C LEU A 154 -12.29 -19.61 10.04
N GLN A 155 -11.09 -19.11 9.74
CA GLN A 155 -10.22 -18.40 10.68
C GLN A 155 -10.13 -16.90 10.43
N GLY A 156 -10.54 -16.42 9.25
CA GLY A 156 -10.41 -15.01 8.91
C GLY A 156 -11.44 -14.51 7.92
N LEU A 157 -12.29 -13.57 8.34
CA LEU A 157 -13.29 -12.93 7.51
C LEU A 157 -13.08 -11.41 7.50
N ASN A 158 -13.08 -10.81 6.31
CA ASN A 158 -12.98 -9.37 6.15
C ASN A 158 -14.15 -8.85 5.31
N LEU A 159 -15.02 -8.06 5.92
CA LEU A 159 -16.20 -7.42 5.35
C LEU A 159 -16.07 -5.89 5.39
N SER A 160 -14.84 -5.36 5.49
CA SER A 160 -14.61 -3.91 5.58
C SER A 160 -15.19 -3.16 4.38
N MET A 161 -15.86 -2.05 4.62
CA MET A 161 -16.42 -1.19 3.59
C MET A 161 -15.75 0.18 3.62
N SER A 162 -15.52 0.76 2.44
CA SER A 162 -15.00 2.13 2.29
C SER A 162 -16.03 3.21 2.58
N ARG A 163 -17.31 2.83 2.67
CA ARG A 163 -18.48 3.67 2.93
C ARG A 163 -19.45 2.92 3.86
N PRO A 164 -20.33 3.64 4.60
CA PRO A 164 -21.39 3.02 5.39
C PRO A 164 -22.18 1.98 4.58
N HIS A 165 -22.35 0.79 5.16
CA HIS A 165 -23.10 -0.32 4.60
C HIS A 165 -24.15 -0.80 5.62
N PHE A 166 -25.34 -1.11 5.12
CA PHE A 166 -26.54 -1.31 5.95
C PHE A 166 -27.12 -2.74 5.86
N ASP A 167 -26.72 -3.53 4.87
CA ASP A 167 -27.35 -4.84 4.62
C ASP A 167 -26.65 -6.03 5.33
N ILE A 168 -25.61 -5.76 6.12
CA ILE A 168 -24.94 -6.73 7.00
C ILE A 168 -25.32 -6.40 8.45
N THR A 169 -26.13 -7.23 9.07
CA THR A 169 -26.69 -6.99 10.41
C THR A 169 -26.19 -7.99 11.44
N ASP A 170 -26.68 -7.87 12.68
CA ASP A 170 -26.36 -8.82 13.74
C ASP A 170 -26.74 -10.27 13.40
N VAL A 171 -27.79 -10.49 12.59
CA VAL A 171 -28.26 -11.84 12.25
C VAL A 171 -27.15 -12.65 11.58
N GLY A 172 -26.47 -12.06 10.59
CA GLY A 172 -25.39 -12.73 9.86
C GLY A 172 -24.16 -12.97 10.73
N VAL A 173 -23.76 -11.99 11.54
CA VAL A 173 -22.53 -12.06 12.33
C VAL A 173 -22.68 -12.95 13.57
N VAL A 174 -23.83 -12.93 14.23
CA VAL A 174 -24.12 -13.86 15.35
C VAL A 174 -24.10 -15.30 14.87
N ALA A 175 -24.73 -15.59 13.72
CA ALA A 175 -24.69 -16.93 13.13
C ALA A 175 -23.26 -17.38 12.81
N LEU A 176 -22.44 -16.49 12.26
CA LEU A 176 -21.02 -16.76 12.03
C LEU A 176 -20.27 -17.07 13.32
N ALA A 177 -20.46 -16.27 14.37
CA ALA A 177 -19.80 -16.47 15.65
C ALA A 177 -20.13 -17.86 16.23
N GLN A 178 -21.40 -18.27 16.16
CA GLN A 178 -21.86 -19.55 16.70
C GLN A 178 -21.35 -20.77 15.91
N GLN A 179 -21.16 -20.64 14.59
CA GLN A 179 -20.82 -21.78 13.72
C GLN A 179 -19.33 -21.82 13.31
N CYS A 180 -18.56 -20.76 13.57
CA CYS A 180 -17.15 -20.66 13.21
C CYS A 180 -16.26 -20.38 14.45
N PRO A 181 -16.10 -21.34 15.39
CA PRO A 181 -15.37 -21.11 16.65
C PRO A 181 -13.86 -20.88 16.46
N GLU A 182 -13.30 -21.32 15.32
CA GLU A 182 -11.88 -21.16 14.97
C GLU A 182 -11.52 -19.75 14.46
N LEU A 183 -12.46 -18.80 14.50
CA LEU A 183 -12.25 -17.46 13.96
C LEU A 183 -11.15 -16.71 14.74
N LYS A 184 -10.14 -16.24 14.01
CA LYS A 184 -8.99 -15.49 14.55
C LYS A 184 -8.96 -14.04 14.10
N ARG A 185 -9.61 -13.72 12.98
CA ARG A 185 -9.61 -12.37 12.40
C ARG A 185 -10.98 -12.01 11.88
N ILE A 186 -11.51 -10.89 12.34
CA ILE A 186 -12.78 -10.36 11.89
C ILE A 186 -12.66 -8.86 11.67
N LYS A 187 -13.11 -8.38 10.52
CA LYS A 187 -13.13 -6.95 10.19
C LYS A 187 -14.48 -6.57 9.63
N LEU A 188 -15.15 -5.63 10.28
CA LEU A 188 -16.53 -5.23 10.02
C LEU A 188 -16.63 -3.72 9.79
N ASN A 189 -15.54 -3.08 9.39
CA ASN A 189 -15.45 -1.63 9.24
C ASN A 189 -16.59 -1.06 8.39
N ASN A 190 -17.29 -0.05 8.91
CA ASN A 190 -18.43 0.61 8.27
C ASN A 190 -19.65 -0.28 8.01
N CYS A 191 -19.80 -1.42 8.69
CA CYS A 191 -21.07 -2.15 8.79
C CYS A 191 -21.91 -1.53 9.92
N VAL A 192 -22.74 -0.54 9.58
CA VAL A 192 -23.33 0.39 10.56
C VAL A 192 -24.52 -0.21 11.31
N THR A 193 -25.18 -1.23 10.74
CA THR A 193 -26.32 -1.92 11.35
C THR A 193 -25.92 -3.01 12.34
N ILE A 194 -24.61 -3.25 12.51
CA ILE A 194 -24.07 -4.16 13.52
C ILE A 194 -24.08 -3.47 14.89
N THR A 195 -24.58 -4.18 15.91
CA THR A 195 -24.66 -3.71 17.30
C THR A 195 -23.80 -4.56 18.24
N GLU A 196 -23.91 -4.30 19.55
CA GLU A 196 -23.19 -5.06 20.58
C GLU A 196 -23.44 -6.57 20.50
N LYS A 197 -24.63 -6.99 20.03
CA LYS A 197 -25.02 -8.40 19.92
C LYS A 197 -24.02 -9.22 19.12
N SER A 198 -23.60 -8.71 17.97
CA SER A 198 -22.59 -9.36 17.13
C SER A 198 -21.25 -9.49 17.84
N SER A 199 -20.79 -8.39 18.43
CA SER A 199 -19.47 -8.33 19.04
C SER A 199 -19.36 -9.19 20.31
N ILE A 200 -20.43 -9.26 21.11
CA ILE A 200 -20.54 -10.14 22.28
C ILE A 200 -20.58 -11.59 21.81
N ALA A 201 -21.38 -11.92 20.80
CA ALA A 201 -21.42 -13.28 20.24
C ALA A 201 -20.04 -13.72 19.74
N LEU A 202 -19.32 -12.85 19.03
CA LEU A 202 -17.95 -13.10 18.58
C LEU A 202 -17.01 -13.34 19.76
N ALA A 203 -17.08 -12.52 20.81
CA ALA A 203 -16.23 -12.68 21.99
C ALA A 203 -16.47 -14.02 22.71
N LEU A 204 -17.73 -14.39 22.89
CA LEU A 204 -18.13 -15.60 23.63
C LEU A 204 -17.85 -16.90 22.86
N ASN A 205 -18.07 -16.90 21.54
CA ASN A 205 -17.99 -18.12 20.73
C ASN A 205 -16.66 -18.26 19.97
N CYS A 206 -15.86 -17.19 19.86
CA CYS A 206 -14.56 -17.19 19.17
C CYS A 206 -13.43 -16.70 20.12
N PRO A 207 -13.00 -17.51 21.10
CA PRO A 207 -12.01 -17.07 22.11
C PRO A 207 -10.60 -16.83 21.54
N HIS A 208 -10.29 -17.39 20.37
CA HIS A 208 -8.98 -17.26 19.70
C HIS A 208 -8.86 -16.04 18.76
N LEU A 209 -9.71 -15.03 18.96
CA LEU A 209 -9.64 -13.79 18.19
C LEU A 209 -8.31 -13.04 18.46
N VAL A 210 -7.61 -12.76 17.36
CA VAL A 210 -6.30 -12.08 17.32
C VAL A 210 -6.42 -10.67 16.76
N GLU A 211 -7.29 -10.46 15.76
CA GLU A 211 -7.49 -9.17 15.09
C GLU A 211 -8.98 -8.87 14.96
N VAL A 212 -9.42 -7.81 15.62
CA VAL A 212 -10.82 -7.35 15.64
C VAL A 212 -10.85 -5.88 15.20
N ASP A 213 -11.58 -5.61 14.12
CA ASP A 213 -11.77 -4.27 13.56
C ASP A 213 -13.28 -3.99 13.47
N LEU A 214 -13.79 -3.17 14.38
CA LEU A 214 -15.21 -2.81 14.52
C LEU A 214 -15.43 -1.33 14.23
N MET A 215 -14.57 -0.71 13.41
CA MET A 215 -14.66 0.72 13.12
C MET A 215 -16.06 1.08 12.60
N ASN A 216 -16.70 2.07 13.22
CA ASN A 216 -18.03 2.56 12.86
C ASN A 216 -19.13 1.47 12.92
N CYS A 217 -19.02 0.56 13.90
CA CYS A 217 -20.08 -0.37 14.33
C CYS A 217 -20.62 0.06 15.71
N GLY A 218 -21.84 -0.37 16.06
CA GLY A 218 -22.42 -0.16 17.39
C GLY A 218 -21.71 -1.00 18.45
N VAL A 219 -20.89 -0.35 19.28
CA VAL A 219 -20.09 -1.00 20.34
C VAL A 219 -20.46 -0.35 21.67
N THR A 220 -20.68 -1.18 22.70
CA THR A 220 -21.04 -0.75 24.05
C THR A 220 -20.00 -1.22 25.08
N ASP A 221 -20.20 -0.84 26.33
CA ASP A 221 -19.38 -1.32 27.44
C ASP A 221 -19.36 -2.84 27.58
N ARG A 222 -20.51 -3.47 27.37
CA ARG A 222 -20.66 -4.93 27.42
C ARG A 222 -19.83 -5.61 26.33
N THR A 223 -19.73 -5.00 25.15
CA THR A 223 -18.87 -5.48 24.08
C THR A 223 -17.42 -5.57 24.52
N LEU A 224 -16.88 -4.47 25.07
CA LEU A 224 -15.48 -4.42 25.48
C LEU A 224 -15.20 -5.37 26.64
N HIS A 225 -16.11 -5.45 27.61
CA HIS A 225 -16.01 -6.40 28.71
C HIS A 225 -15.91 -7.84 28.18
N ALA A 226 -16.82 -8.23 27.28
CA ALA A 226 -16.80 -9.56 26.69
C ALA A 226 -15.50 -9.83 25.90
N LEU A 227 -15.03 -8.87 25.10
CA LEU A 227 -13.79 -9.02 24.33
C LEU A 227 -12.56 -9.20 25.24
N PHE A 228 -12.44 -8.40 26.30
CA PHE A 228 -11.28 -8.50 27.19
C PHE A 228 -11.31 -9.74 28.09
N ASP A 229 -12.49 -10.18 28.52
CA ASP A 229 -12.62 -11.35 29.38
C ASP A 229 -12.39 -12.66 28.61
N HIS A 230 -12.88 -12.75 27.37
CA HIS A 230 -12.88 -14.00 26.62
C HIS A 230 -11.80 -14.09 25.53
N CYS A 231 -11.38 -12.97 24.92
CA CYS A 231 -10.42 -12.99 23.82
C CYS A 231 -8.99 -12.70 24.29
N ARG A 232 -8.35 -13.68 24.94
CA ARG A 232 -6.99 -13.53 25.48
C ARG A 232 -5.89 -13.50 24.43
N ASP A 233 -6.14 -13.89 23.19
CA ASP A 233 -5.16 -13.92 22.10
C ASP A 233 -5.06 -12.58 21.31
N LEU A 234 -5.82 -11.57 21.72
CA LEU A 234 -5.92 -10.28 21.01
C LEU A 234 -4.55 -9.64 20.80
N ARG A 235 -4.31 -9.22 19.55
CA ARG A 235 -3.10 -8.53 19.10
C ARG A 235 -3.40 -7.15 18.52
N GLU A 236 -4.52 -7.02 17.82
CA GLU A 236 -4.99 -5.77 17.24
C GLU A 236 -6.48 -5.58 17.54
N LEU A 237 -6.83 -4.47 18.19
CA LEU A 237 -8.20 -4.07 18.46
C LEU A 237 -8.43 -2.65 17.94
N ARG A 238 -9.49 -2.44 17.16
CA ARG A 238 -9.87 -1.13 16.65
C ARG A 238 -11.36 -0.89 16.80
N LEU A 239 -11.71 0.22 17.44
CA LEU A 239 -13.08 0.65 17.78
C LEU A 239 -13.34 2.10 17.34
N ASN A 240 -12.67 2.52 16.27
CA ASN A 240 -12.70 3.90 15.80
C ASN A 240 -14.13 4.31 15.41
N GLN A 241 -14.59 5.48 15.89
CA GLN A 241 -15.89 6.07 15.51
C GLN A 241 -17.12 5.21 15.87
N CYS A 242 -17.07 4.41 16.92
CA CYS A 242 -18.22 3.62 17.40
C CYS A 242 -19.25 4.41 18.23
N ASP A 243 -18.93 5.65 18.64
CA ASP A 243 -19.74 6.50 19.55
C ASP A 243 -20.80 7.33 18.80
N ALA A 244 -21.49 6.71 17.83
CA ALA A 244 -22.48 7.39 16.99
C ALA A 244 -23.84 7.47 17.73
N ALA A 245 -24.07 8.61 18.38
CA ALA A 245 -25.28 9.00 19.11
C ALA A 245 -25.51 8.22 20.42
N GLU A 246 -25.40 8.97 21.53
CA GLU A 246 -25.51 8.51 22.93
C GLU A 246 -24.28 7.74 23.43
N SER A 247 -23.64 8.27 24.48
CA SER A 247 -22.40 7.75 25.09
C SER A 247 -22.62 6.35 25.69
N LEU A 248 -22.63 5.31 24.84
CA LEU A 248 -22.80 3.92 25.24
C LEU A 248 -21.52 3.28 25.79
N LEU A 249 -20.38 3.95 25.61
CA LEU A 249 -19.11 3.59 26.22
C LEU A 249 -18.87 4.44 27.46
N THR A 250 -18.45 3.83 28.56
CA THR A 250 -18.00 4.44 29.81
C THR A 250 -16.60 3.91 30.18
N ASP A 251 -15.95 4.54 31.15
CA ASP A 251 -14.65 4.11 31.69
C ASP A 251 -14.75 2.84 32.56
N ARG A 252 -15.95 2.54 33.08
CA ARG A 252 -16.21 1.39 33.97
C ARG A 252 -15.76 0.07 33.38
N VAL A 253 -15.80 -0.07 32.06
CA VAL A 253 -15.39 -1.28 31.34
C VAL A 253 -13.97 -1.70 31.65
N LEU A 254 -13.02 -0.78 31.53
CA LEU A 254 -11.61 -1.10 31.68
C LEU A 254 -11.31 -1.37 33.16
N ILE A 255 -12.08 -0.77 34.07
CA ILE A 255 -12.02 -0.98 35.52
C ILE A 255 -12.64 -2.33 35.93
N GLN A 256 -13.72 -2.76 35.29
CA GLN A 256 -14.51 -3.94 35.69
C GLN A 256 -14.17 -5.20 34.88
N SER A 257 -13.51 -5.06 33.73
CA SER A 257 -13.06 -6.20 32.93
C SER A 257 -11.87 -6.93 33.55
N ALA A 258 -11.56 -8.11 33.02
CA ALA A 258 -10.39 -8.90 33.37
C ALA A 258 -9.05 -8.14 33.24
N LEU A 259 -9.00 -7.02 32.52
CA LEU A 259 -7.81 -6.16 32.45
C LEU A 259 -7.36 -5.65 33.82
N ALA A 260 -8.31 -5.33 34.71
CA ALA A 260 -8.00 -4.83 36.04
C ALA A 260 -7.59 -5.96 37.02
N SER A 261 -7.80 -7.23 36.64
CA SER A 261 -7.58 -8.36 37.54
C SER A 261 -6.11 -8.73 37.73
N GLN A 262 -5.26 -8.50 36.72
CA GLN A 262 -3.84 -8.83 36.78
C GLN A 262 -2.99 -8.01 35.80
N PRO A 263 -1.77 -7.61 36.19
CA PRO A 263 -0.82 -6.98 35.28
C PRO A 263 -0.35 -7.97 34.20
N ASN A 264 0.10 -7.45 33.06
CA ASN A 264 0.57 -8.26 31.92
C ASN A 264 -0.47 -9.24 31.35
N TYR A 265 -1.78 -9.01 31.58
CA TYR A 265 -2.87 -9.81 31.01
C TYR A 265 -2.72 -10.04 29.49
N TYR A 266 -2.23 -9.02 28.76
CA TYR A 266 -1.99 -9.05 27.32
C TYR A 266 -0.52 -8.87 26.96
N GLU A 267 0.21 -9.98 26.84
CA GLU A 267 1.60 -9.97 26.37
C GLU A 267 1.76 -9.75 24.86
N GLN A 268 0.72 -10.07 24.07
CA GLN A 268 0.73 -10.03 22.61
C GLN A 268 -0.06 -8.86 21.99
N LEU A 269 -0.79 -8.08 22.78
CA LEU A 269 -1.48 -6.88 22.29
C LEU A 269 -0.45 -5.85 21.81
N ARG A 270 -0.60 -5.38 20.57
CA ARG A 270 0.36 -4.46 19.91
C ARG A 270 -0.29 -3.19 19.40
N LEU A 271 -1.56 -3.25 19.03
CA LEU A 271 -2.29 -2.12 18.45
C LEU A 271 -3.64 -2.00 19.13
N VAL A 272 -3.90 -0.81 19.65
CA VAL A 272 -5.21 -0.40 20.16
C VAL A 272 -5.57 0.93 19.51
N ASP A 273 -6.72 0.98 18.85
CA ASP A 273 -7.28 2.20 18.29
C ASP A 273 -8.64 2.49 18.92
N PHE A 274 -8.67 3.53 19.75
CA PHE A 274 -9.85 4.05 20.42
C PHE A 274 -10.22 5.44 19.92
N THR A 275 -9.89 5.76 18.66
CA THR A 275 -10.23 7.06 18.08
C THR A 275 -11.72 7.37 18.22
N GLY A 276 -12.05 8.49 18.86
CA GLY A 276 -13.42 8.93 19.06
C GLY A 276 -14.16 8.23 20.20
N VAL A 277 -13.51 7.37 20.98
CA VAL A 277 -14.10 6.83 22.22
C VAL A 277 -13.97 7.90 23.30
N SER A 278 -14.99 8.72 23.44
CA SER A 278 -15.01 9.92 24.30
C SER A 278 -14.96 9.59 25.80
N SER A 279 -15.24 8.34 26.16
CA SER A 279 -15.34 7.85 27.53
C SER A 279 -14.02 7.44 28.17
N ILE A 280 -12.94 7.30 27.40
CA ILE A 280 -11.64 6.92 27.94
C ILE A 280 -11.07 8.06 28.79
N VAL A 281 -10.70 7.71 30.02
CA VAL A 281 -10.13 8.59 31.04
C VAL A 281 -8.74 8.07 31.44
N ASP A 282 -8.03 8.83 32.25
CA ASP A 282 -6.65 8.52 32.65
C ASP A 282 -6.53 7.20 33.41
N HIS A 283 -7.47 6.93 34.33
CA HIS A 283 -7.45 5.70 35.13
C HIS A 283 -7.65 4.45 34.26
N SER A 284 -8.55 4.51 33.29
CA SER A 284 -8.81 3.39 32.38
C SER A 284 -7.64 3.14 31.42
N LEU A 285 -6.94 4.22 31.04
CA LEU A 285 -5.70 4.12 30.26
C LEU A 285 -4.54 3.51 31.08
N ALA A 286 -4.45 3.82 32.39
CA ALA A 286 -3.45 3.22 33.27
C ALA A 286 -3.62 1.70 33.35
N ILE A 287 -4.85 1.23 33.59
CA ILE A 287 -5.18 -0.21 33.62
C ILE A 287 -4.80 -0.88 32.30
N LEU A 288 -5.14 -0.27 31.16
CA LEU A 288 -4.77 -0.80 29.85
C LEU A 288 -3.26 -0.97 29.69
N VAL A 289 -2.47 0.02 30.13
CA VAL A 289 -1.01 -0.01 30.00
C VAL A 289 -0.39 -1.06 30.90
N GLU A 290 -0.87 -1.21 32.13
CA GLU A 290 -0.42 -2.25 33.06
C GLU A 290 -0.78 -3.66 32.56
N ALA A 291 -1.98 -3.83 32.02
CA ALA A 291 -2.43 -5.08 31.43
C ALA A 291 -1.69 -5.41 30.12
N ALA A 292 -1.35 -4.40 29.30
CA ALA A 292 -0.77 -4.57 27.97
C ALA A 292 0.54 -3.75 27.77
N PRO A 293 1.63 -4.09 28.47
CA PRO A 293 2.86 -3.27 28.51
C PRO A 293 3.65 -3.25 27.19
N ARG A 294 3.31 -4.12 26.24
CA ARG A 294 4.00 -4.25 24.95
C ARG A 294 3.26 -3.58 23.78
N ILE A 295 2.30 -2.69 24.08
CA ILE A 295 1.63 -1.88 23.06
C ILE A 295 2.66 -1.10 22.25
N ARG A 296 2.53 -1.19 20.92
CA ARG A 296 3.41 -0.56 19.95
C ARG A 296 2.77 0.65 19.29
N SER A 297 1.46 0.58 19.09
CA SER A 297 0.65 1.58 18.42
C SER A 297 -0.59 1.86 19.26
N LEU A 298 -0.66 3.07 19.81
CA LEU A 298 -1.79 3.52 20.61
C LEU A 298 -2.40 4.75 19.93
N VAL A 299 -3.69 4.65 19.59
CA VAL A 299 -4.42 5.72 18.90
C VAL A 299 -5.59 6.16 19.78
N LEU A 300 -5.52 7.40 20.27
CA LEU A 300 -6.45 8.01 21.21
C LEU A 300 -6.99 9.34 20.66
N ASN A 301 -7.05 9.49 19.33
CA ASN A 301 -7.52 10.73 18.73
C ASN A 301 -8.96 11.00 19.18
N LYS A 302 -9.29 12.24 19.56
CA LYS A 302 -10.61 12.67 20.04
C LYS A 302 -11.05 12.01 21.36
N CYS A 303 -10.12 11.44 22.14
CA CYS A 303 -10.39 11.07 23.53
C CYS A 303 -10.22 12.31 24.42
N PHE A 304 -11.25 13.15 24.48
CA PHE A 304 -11.19 14.49 25.10
C PHE A 304 -10.97 14.51 26.62
N LYS A 305 -11.26 13.38 27.31
CA LYS A 305 -11.10 13.23 28.76
C LYS A 305 -9.72 12.73 29.18
N VAL A 306 -8.83 12.43 28.24
CA VAL A 306 -7.44 12.07 28.54
C VAL A 306 -6.65 13.33 28.87
N THR A 307 -6.03 13.35 30.04
CA THR A 307 -5.19 14.43 30.56
C THR A 307 -3.73 14.00 30.66
N ASP A 308 -2.90 14.85 31.27
CA ASP A 308 -1.49 14.54 31.51
C ASP A 308 -1.30 13.24 32.30
N GLU A 309 -2.16 12.92 33.28
CA GLU A 309 -2.02 11.71 34.10
C GLU A 309 -2.16 10.41 33.28
N GLY A 310 -3.05 10.40 32.28
CA GLY A 310 -3.19 9.27 31.37
C GLY A 310 -1.96 9.07 30.50
N VAL A 311 -1.39 10.17 29.98
CA VAL A 311 -0.17 10.12 29.16
C VAL A 311 1.05 9.76 30.02
N LEU A 312 1.11 10.18 31.28
CA LEU A 312 2.14 9.73 32.22
C LEU A 312 2.08 8.22 32.44
N SER A 313 0.89 7.64 32.51
CA SER A 313 0.72 6.18 32.55
C SER A 313 1.21 5.52 31.25
N VAL A 314 0.91 6.08 30.08
CA VAL A 314 1.42 5.60 28.78
C VAL A 314 2.95 5.60 28.71
N CYS A 315 3.65 6.45 29.47
CA CYS A 315 5.11 6.46 29.51
C CYS A 315 5.71 5.12 29.99
N GLN A 316 4.95 4.32 30.76
CA GLN A 316 5.38 3.00 31.21
C GLN A 316 5.62 2.00 30.06
N LEU A 317 5.03 2.23 28.88
CA LEU A 317 5.29 1.43 27.67
C LEU A 317 6.73 1.58 27.15
N GLY A 318 7.39 2.68 27.51
CA GLY A 318 8.80 2.97 27.23
C GLY A 318 9.25 2.65 25.80
N LYS A 319 10.18 1.69 25.68
CA LYS A 319 10.82 1.32 24.41
C LYS A 319 9.90 0.57 23.43
N PHE A 320 8.76 0.07 23.87
CA PHE A 320 7.85 -0.67 22.99
C PHE A 320 7.00 0.25 22.12
N LEU A 321 6.69 1.45 22.62
CA LEU A 321 5.85 2.43 21.95
C LEU A 321 6.58 3.05 20.74
N HIS A 322 5.93 2.99 19.57
CA HIS A 322 6.47 3.53 18.32
C HIS A 322 5.53 4.51 17.63
N TYR A 323 4.23 4.37 17.83
CA TYR A 323 3.20 5.21 17.22
C TYR A 323 2.22 5.64 18.31
N LEU A 324 2.10 6.94 18.51
CA LEU A 324 1.17 7.52 19.47
C LEU A 324 0.39 8.64 18.79
N HIS A 325 -0.93 8.58 18.87
CA HIS A 325 -1.82 9.59 18.33
C HIS A 325 -2.73 10.11 19.44
N LEU A 326 -2.59 11.38 19.77
CA LEU A 326 -3.30 12.10 20.83
C LEU A 326 -4.03 13.33 20.27
N GLY A 327 -4.33 13.32 18.97
CA GLY A 327 -4.96 14.46 18.32
C GLY A 327 -6.33 14.75 18.93
N HIS A 328 -6.61 16.00 19.27
CA HIS A 328 -7.82 16.45 19.98
C HIS A 328 -7.92 16.03 21.46
N CYS A 329 -6.82 15.58 22.10
CA CYS A 329 -6.74 15.53 23.56
C CYS A 329 -6.34 16.93 24.08
N SER A 330 -7.31 17.81 24.25
CA SER A 330 -7.06 19.25 24.49
C SER A 330 -6.52 19.58 25.89
N GLN A 331 -6.65 18.67 26.85
CA GLN A 331 -6.20 18.85 28.25
C GLN A 331 -4.74 18.46 28.48
N LEU A 332 -3.96 18.27 27.41
CA LEU A 332 -2.55 17.89 27.49
C LEU A 332 -1.66 19.13 27.56
N THR A 333 -0.71 19.13 28.49
CA THR A 333 0.26 20.21 28.69
C THR A 333 1.68 19.73 28.42
N ASP A 334 2.66 20.63 28.56
CA ASP A 334 4.07 20.27 28.40
C ASP A 334 4.58 19.24 29.42
N ARG A 335 3.91 19.07 30.57
CA ARG A 335 4.32 18.14 31.63
C ARG A 335 4.36 16.70 31.13
N SER A 336 3.25 16.22 30.57
CA SER A 336 3.16 14.83 30.10
C SER A 336 4.03 14.58 28.87
N ILE A 337 4.09 15.52 27.94
CA ILE A 337 4.86 15.36 26.70
C ILE A 337 6.37 15.39 26.95
N THR A 338 6.83 16.20 27.91
CA THR A 338 8.24 16.18 28.35
C THR A 338 8.61 14.83 28.94
N ARG A 339 7.75 14.26 29.80
CA ARG A 339 7.97 12.92 30.37
C ARG A 339 7.95 11.83 29.29
N LEU A 340 6.99 11.91 28.38
CA LEU A 340 6.87 11.01 27.24
C LEU A 340 8.14 11.02 26.37
N ALA A 341 8.71 12.20 26.11
CA ALA A 341 9.95 12.32 25.36
C ALA A 341 11.11 11.58 26.02
N ALA A 342 11.24 11.69 27.35
CA ALA A 342 12.30 11.05 28.13
C ALA A 342 12.17 9.51 28.16
N GLU A 343 10.97 8.99 28.41
CA GLU A 343 10.76 7.55 28.63
C GLU A 343 10.55 6.77 27.31
N CYS A 344 9.84 7.35 26.34
CA CYS A 344 9.43 6.68 25.10
C CYS A 344 10.33 7.02 23.90
N SER A 345 11.65 6.87 24.07
CA SER A 345 12.69 7.27 23.10
C SER A 345 12.62 6.62 21.69
N ARG A 346 11.79 5.57 21.51
CA ARG A 346 11.66 4.85 20.23
C ARG A 346 10.49 5.33 19.37
N ILE A 347 9.71 6.31 19.84
CA ILE A 347 8.61 6.90 19.09
C ILE A 347 9.10 7.35 17.70
N ARG A 348 8.33 6.97 16.69
CA ARG A 348 8.59 7.29 15.28
C ARG A 348 7.58 8.29 14.77
N TYR A 349 6.30 8.09 15.09
CA TYR A 349 5.22 9.02 14.73
C TYR A 349 4.50 9.44 16.01
N LEU A 350 4.37 10.75 16.17
CA LEU A 350 3.64 11.38 17.24
C LEU A 350 2.67 12.40 16.63
N ASP A 351 1.41 12.32 17.02
CA ASP A 351 0.37 13.27 16.61
C ASP A 351 -0.22 13.94 17.84
N LEU A 352 -0.09 15.26 17.91
CA LEU A 352 -0.56 16.14 18.98
C LEU A 352 -1.48 17.23 18.42
N ALA A 353 -2.09 16.99 17.26
CA ALA A 353 -2.98 17.96 16.63
C ALA A 353 -4.07 18.42 17.61
N CYS A 354 -4.38 19.71 17.64
CA CYS A 354 -5.40 20.32 18.51
C CYS A 354 -5.15 20.16 20.02
N CYS A 355 -3.94 19.80 20.45
CA CYS A 355 -3.51 19.97 21.84
C CYS A 355 -3.06 21.43 22.01
N ILE A 356 -3.97 22.29 22.49
CA ILE A 356 -3.82 23.76 22.44
C ILE A 356 -2.88 24.31 23.53
N ASP A 357 -2.76 23.60 24.65
CA ASP A 357 -1.94 24.01 25.80
C ASP A 357 -0.48 23.54 25.73
N ILE A 358 -0.13 22.83 24.65
CA ILE A 358 1.25 22.46 24.35
C ILE A 358 2.00 23.66 23.78
N THR A 359 3.20 23.92 24.30
CA THR A 359 4.07 25.02 23.90
C THR A 359 5.36 24.53 23.25
N ASP A 360 6.26 25.47 22.94
CA ASP A 360 7.59 25.16 22.43
C ASP A 360 8.38 24.21 23.35
N LYS A 361 8.14 24.23 24.67
CA LYS A 361 8.81 23.38 25.65
C LYS A 361 8.67 21.89 25.30
N SER A 362 7.45 21.43 25.02
CA SER A 362 7.22 20.05 24.56
C SER A 362 8.03 19.69 23.34
N VAL A 363 8.02 20.56 22.32
CA VAL A 363 8.69 20.27 21.04
C VAL A 363 10.21 20.26 21.22
N VAL A 364 10.75 21.12 22.09
CA VAL A 364 12.17 21.13 22.47
C VAL A 364 12.57 19.78 23.05
N GLU A 365 11.82 19.27 24.02
CA GLU A 365 12.13 18.00 24.69
C GLU A 365 11.95 16.79 23.76
N LEU A 366 10.87 16.78 22.97
CA LEU A 366 10.67 15.79 21.91
C LEU A 366 11.85 15.78 20.93
N ALA A 367 12.31 16.96 20.51
CA ALA A 367 13.42 17.07 19.55
C ALA A 367 14.73 16.54 20.13
N LYS A 368 15.03 16.80 21.41
CA LYS A 368 16.24 16.35 22.10
C LYS A 368 16.28 14.82 22.24
N HIS A 369 15.18 14.21 22.67
CA HIS A 369 15.18 12.79 23.06
C HIS A 369 14.75 11.82 21.95
N LEU A 370 13.79 12.20 21.09
CA LEU A 370 13.22 11.30 20.09
C LEU A 370 14.04 11.23 18.80
N THR A 371 15.27 10.70 18.88
CA THR A 371 16.20 10.61 17.74
C THR A 371 15.71 9.74 16.57
N LYS A 372 14.67 8.92 16.78
CA LYS A 372 14.02 8.08 15.75
C LYS A 372 12.75 8.70 15.17
N LEU A 373 12.38 9.91 15.59
CA LEU A 373 11.19 10.61 15.13
C LEU A 373 11.28 10.88 13.63
N LYS A 374 10.22 10.49 12.94
CA LYS A 374 10.06 10.63 11.49
C LYS A 374 8.88 11.51 11.13
N ARG A 375 7.86 11.56 11.98
CA ARG A 375 6.64 12.33 11.74
C ARG A 375 6.16 12.98 13.03
N ILE A 376 5.86 14.26 12.94
CA ILE A 376 5.21 15.01 14.02
C ILE A 376 3.98 15.74 13.49
N GLY A 377 2.88 15.61 14.22
CA GLY A 377 1.64 16.35 14.01
C GLY A 377 1.45 17.39 15.10
N LEU A 378 1.38 18.66 14.74
CA LEU A 378 1.17 19.81 15.63
C LEU A 378 0.09 20.74 15.04
N VAL A 379 -0.84 20.19 14.26
CA VAL A 379 -1.89 20.97 13.60
C VAL A 379 -2.74 21.66 14.65
N LYS A 380 -3.02 22.96 14.52
CA LYS A 380 -3.80 23.75 15.49
C LYS A 380 -3.21 23.79 16.92
N CYS A 381 -1.90 23.59 17.08
CA CYS A 381 -1.21 23.94 18.33
C CYS A 381 -0.85 25.43 18.28
N SER A 382 -1.73 26.28 18.83
CA SER A 382 -1.67 27.76 18.71
C SER A 382 -0.52 28.41 19.48
N ASN A 383 0.06 27.69 20.45
CA ASN A 383 1.17 28.16 21.29
C ASN A 383 2.55 27.74 20.78
N ILE A 384 2.62 27.12 19.62
CA ILE A 384 3.88 26.80 18.94
C ILE A 384 4.41 28.02 18.19
N THR A 385 5.66 28.37 18.46
CA THR A 385 6.36 29.48 17.82
C THR A 385 7.60 29.00 17.07
N ASP A 386 8.38 29.95 16.59
CA ASP A 386 9.66 29.69 15.94
C ASP A 386 10.67 28.95 16.83
N ALA A 387 10.55 29.00 18.16
CA ALA A 387 11.45 28.30 19.08
C ALA A 387 11.33 26.77 18.95
N ALA A 388 10.10 26.22 18.88
CA ALA A 388 9.87 24.80 18.58
C ALA A 388 10.52 24.36 17.27
N ILE A 389 10.35 25.18 16.23
CA ILE A 389 10.88 24.88 14.89
C ILE A 389 12.41 24.90 14.91
N GLN A 390 13.02 25.84 15.64
CA GLN A 390 14.46 25.86 15.85
C GLN A 390 14.95 24.58 16.53
N ALA A 391 14.29 24.13 17.58
CA ALA A 391 14.67 22.89 18.27
C ALA A 391 14.59 21.66 17.34
N LEU A 392 13.52 21.53 16.56
CA LEU A 392 13.41 20.47 15.54
C LEU A 392 14.55 20.56 14.51
N SER A 393 14.96 21.77 14.13
CA SER A 393 16.03 22.01 13.16
C SER A 393 17.41 21.60 13.68
N TYR A 394 17.64 21.69 15.00
CA TYR A 394 18.93 21.34 15.61
C TYR A 394 19.04 19.86 15.96
N HIS A 395 17.98 19.25 16.51
CA HIS A 395 18.06 17.91 17.09
C HIS A 395 17.35 16.83 16.24
N SER A 396 16.29 17.18 15.50
CA SER A 396 15.47 16.24 14.71
C SER A 396 15.82 16.19 13.23
N ILE A 397 17.09 15.96 12.89
CA ILE A 397 17.59 16.03 11.49
C ILE A 397 17.00 14.95 10.55
N ASN A 398 16.46 13.85 11.10
CA ASN A 398 15.91 12.73 10.34
C ASN A 398 14.40 12.83 10.08
N ILE A 399 13.77 13.94 10.46
CA ILE A 399 12.33 14.11 10.31
C ILE A 399 11.94 14.12 8.82
N GLU A 400 10.87 13.37 8.50
CA GLU A 400 10.42 13.16 7.13
C GLU A 400 9.13 13.93 6.82
N ARG A 401 8.26 14.12 7.81
CA ARG A 401 6.98 14.83 7.67
C ARG A 401 6.69 15.68 8.90
N VAL A 402 6.33 16.93 8.66
CA VAL A 402 5.98 17.89 9.71
C VAL A 402 4.63 18.52 9.35
N HIS A 403 3.68 18.47 10.29
CA HIS A 403 2.37 19.06 10.11
C HIS A 403 2.16 20.21 11.10
N LEU A 404 2.12 21.44 10.60
CA LEU A 404 2.07 22.70 11.37
C LEU A 404 0.91 23.60 10.90
N SER A 405 -0.09 23.02 10.25
CA SER A 405 -1.25 23.79 9.77
C SER A 405 -1.94 24.46 10.95
N TYR A 406 -2.37 25.71 10.79
CA TYR A 406 -2.99 26.55 11.83
C TYR A 406 -2.08 26.94 13.02
N CYS A 407 -0.77 26.72 12.94
CA CYS A 407 0.19 27.31 13.89
C CYS A 407 0.49 28.77 13.47
N VAL A 408 -0.40 29.70 13.86
CA VAL A 408 -0.42 31.07 13.33
C VAL A 408 0.78 31.94 13.74
N LYS A 409 1.50 31.57 14.80
CA LYS A 409 2.67 32.31 15.34
C LYS A 409 3.98 32.00 14.59
N LEU A 410 3.96 31.14 13.57
CA LEU A 410 5.15 30.73 12.83
C LEU A 410 5.54 31.74 11.75
N THR A 411 6.84 31.99 11.65
CA THR A 411 7.41 32.90 10.64
C THR A 411 8.16 32.17 9.54
N ALA A 412 8.35 32.84 8.40
CA ALA A 412 9.11 32.29 7.29
C ALA A 412 10.58 31.98 7.63
N PRO A 413 11.34 32.83 8.36
CA PRO A 413 12.72 32.54 8.78
C PRO A 413 12.90 31.23 9.56
N ALA A 414 12.00 30.87 10.48
CA ALA A 414 12.12 29.62 11.24
C ALA A 414 11.90 28.40 10.37
N ILE A 415 10.87 28.43 9.51
CA ILE A 415 10.63 27.34 8.54
C ILE A 415 11.78 27.24 7.53
N ALA A 416 12.38 28.36 7.10
CA ALA A 416 13.57 28.34 6.24
C ALA A 416 14.74 27.61 6.91
N ARG A 417 14.98 27.84 8.20
CA ARG A 417 15.98 27.10 8.99
C ARG A 417 15.67 25.61 9.07
N LEU A 418 14.41 25.24 9.30
CA LEU A 418 13.95 23.84 9.29
C LEU A 418 14.24 23.17 7.94
N LEU A 419 13.88 23.82 6.84
CA LEU A 419 14.14 23.31 5.49
C LEU A 419 15.63 23.17 5.19
N HIS A 420 16.46 24.09 5.70
CA HIS A 420 17.91 24.06 5.52
C HIS A 420 18.57 22.89 6.28
N ARG A 421 18.13 22.62 7.52
CA ARG A 421 18.76 21.61 8.40
C ARG A 421 18.17 20.21 8.21
N CYS A 422 16.85 20.07 8.08
CA CYS A 422 16.16 18.78 7.97
C CYS A 422 16.14 18.26 6.53
N LYS A 423 17.27 17.76 6.06
CA LYS A 423 17.50 17.32 4.66
C LYS A 423 16.59 16.18 4.19
N TYR A 424 15.95 15.45 5.11
CA TYR A 424 15.03 14.34 4.80
C TYR A 424 13.55 14.74 4.74
N LEU A 425 13.23 16.00 5.04
CA LEU A 425 11.86 16.50 5.04
C LEU A 425 11.26 16.43 3.62
N ASN A 426 10.21 15.64 3.47
CA ASN A 426 9.53 15.44 2.18
C ASN A 426 8.08 15.92 2.16
N HIS A 427 7.57 16.34 3.32
CA HIS A 427 6.25 16.88 3.48
C HIS A 427 6.20 17.89 4.62
N LEU A 428 5.68 19.07 4.32
CA LEU A 428 5.45 20.16 5.27
C LEU A 428 4.06 20.73 5.00
N SER A 429 3.18 20.73 6.00
CA SER A 429 1.89 21.41 5.90
C SER A 429 1.88 22.66 6.79
N LEU A 430 1.51 23.79 6.17
CA LEU A 430 1.45 25.13 6.76
C LEU A 430 0.13 25.82 6.37
N THR A 431 -0.91 25.03 6.08
CA THR A 431 -2.25 25.55 5.76
C THR A 431 -2.70 26.50 6.87
N HIS A 432 -3.18 27.68 6.50
CA HIS A 432 -3.62 28.70 7.46
C HIS A 432 -2.51 29.22 8.42
N VAL A 433 -1.27 29.27 7.96
CA VAL A 433 -0.18 30.03 8.61
C VAL A 433 -0.01 31.37 7.88
N PRO A 434 -0.30 32.52 8.51
CA PRO A 434 -0.37 33.82 7.81
C PRO A 434 0.88 34.17 7.00
N ALA A 435 2.07 33.91 7.55
CA ALA A 435 3.35 34.18 6.87
C ALA A 435 3.51 33.45 5.52
N PHE A 436 2.73 32.39 5.27
CA PHE A 436 2.79 31.55 4.07
C PHE A 436 1.59 31.74 3.14
N LEU A 437 0.67 32.68 3.42
CA LEU A 437 -0.42 33.03 2.50
C LEU A 437 0.05 33.97 1.37
N ARG A 438 1.27 34.49 1.44
CA ARG A 438 1.88 35.31 0.39
C ARG A 438 2.02 34.54 -0.93
N GLU A 439 1.76 35.21 -2.04
CA GLU A 439 1.77 34.60 -3.38
C GLU A 439 3.12 33.97 -3.75
N ASP A 440 4.21 34.60 -3.34
CA ASP A 440 5.58 34.14 -3.57
C ASP A 440 5.88 32.78 -2.91
N TYR A 441 5.18 32.45 -1.81
CA TYR A 441 5.24 31.13 -1.19
C TYR A 441 4.19 30.16 -1.74
N GLN A 442 3.01 30.66 -2.10
CA GLN A 442 1.87 29.87 -2.60
C GLN A 442 2.14 29.22 -3.95
N GLN A 443 2.90 29.88 -4.83
CA GLN A 443 3.32 29.30 -6.12
C GLN A 443 3.99 27.92 -5.97
N PHE A 444 4.56 27.65 -4.80
CA PHE A 444 5.25 26.41 -4.54
C PHE A 444 4.42 25.32 -3.83
N CYS A 445 3.21 25.63 -3.37
CA CYS A 445 2.29 24.68 -2.76
C CYS A 445 1.82 23.62 -3.77
N ARG A 446 1.55 22.39 -3.34
CA ARG A 446 0.85 21.42 -4.21
C ARG A 446 -0.58 21.90 -4.50
N SER A 447 -1.24 21.33 -5.51
CA SER A 447 -2.66 21.61 -5.76
C SER A 447 -3.52 21.15 -4.58
N ALA A 448 -4.48 21.99 -4.18
CA ALA A 448 -5.48 21.62 -3.20
C ALA A 448 -6.33 20.43 -3.70
N PRO A 449 -6.84 19.56 -2.79
CA PRO A 449 -7.78 18.50 -3.14
C PRO A 449 -9.01 19.02 -3.89
N VAL A 450 -9.64 18.16 -4.70
CA VAL A 450 -10.77 18.56 -5.55
C VAL A 450 -12.05 18.74 -4.73
N GLU A 451 -12.10 18.15 -3.55
CA GLU A 451 -13.24 18.16 -2.63
C GLU A 451 -13.26 19.42 -1.74
N PHE A 452 -12.21 20.26 -1.78
CA PHE A 452 -12.10 21.42 -0.89
C PHE A 452 -12.98 22.58 -1.38
N THR A 453 -13.60 23.29 -0.42
CA THR A 453 -14.33 24.54 -0.67
C THR A 453 -13.38 25.64 -1.11
N GLU A 454 -13.90 26.72 -1.70
CA GLU A 454 -13.08 27.84 -2.16
C GLU A 454 -12.25 28.46 -1.03
N LEU A 455 -12.87 28.69 0.14
CA LEU A 455 -12.17 29.19 1.33
C LEU A 455 -11.06 28.24 1.81
N GLN A 456 -11.30 26.93 1.79
CA GLN A 456 -10.29 25.93 2.15
C GLN A 456 -9.12 25.93 1.14
N ARG A 457 -9.37 26.22 -0.13
CA ARG A 457 -8.33 26.34 -1.16
C ARG A 457 -7.50 27.61 -0.98
N GLN A 458 -8.11 28.73 -0.62
CA GLN A 458 -7.42 30.00 -0.39
C GLN A 458 -6.39 29.91 0.75
N THR A 459 -6.68 29.12 1.78
CA THR A 459 -5.78 28.94 2.93
C THR A 459 -4.84 27.74 2.79
N PHE A 460 -5.01 26.92 1.74
CA PHE A 460 -4.28 25.68 1.55
C PHE A 460 -2.78 25.94 1.30
N CYS A 461 -1.93 25.46 2.20
CA CYS A 461 -0.49 25.61 2.05
C CYS A 461 0.20 24.30 2.44
N VAL A 462 0.56 23.51 1.42
CA VAL A 462 1.24 22.23 1.65
C VAL A 462 2.37 22.07 0.66
N TYR A 463 3.58 22.00 1.20
CA TYR A 463 4.80 21.75 0.45
C TYR A 463 5.08 20.25 0.38
N SER A 464 5.44 19.82 -0.81
CA SER A 464 5.98 18.50 -1.02
C SER A 464 7.15 18.60 -1.97
N ALA A 465 8.31 18.09 -1.54
CA ALA A 465 9.54 18.10 -2.32
C ALA A 465 9.35 17.53 -3.75
N TYR A 466 8.36 16.67 -3.94
CA TYR A 466 8.06 16.09 -5.25
C TYR A 466 7.58 17.11 -6.30
N LYS A 467 6.90 18.21 -5.92
CA LYS A 467 6.47 19.25 -6.87
C LYS A 467 7.68 19.98 -7.46
N TYR A 468 8.61 20.41 -6.61
CA TYR A 468 9.81 21.16 -7.04
C TYR A 468 10.79 20.33 -7.86
N LEU A 469 10.97 19.06 -7.50
CA LEU A 469 11.77 18.14 -8.31
C LEU A 469 11.19 17.94 -9.72
N GLU A 470 9.86 18.05 -9.85
CA GLU A 470 9.22 18.07 -11.17
C GLU A 470 9.48 19.39 -11.92
N GLU A 471 9.37 20.54 -11.24
CA GLU A 471 9.62 21.86 -11.86
C GLU A 471 11.07 22.05 -12.33
N LEU A 472 12.07 21.67 -11.52
CA LEU A 472 13.47 21.64 -11.94
C LEU A 472 13.66 20.81 -13.21
N ALA A 473 12.95 19.69 -13.32
CA ALA A 473 13.01 18.83 -14.49
C ALA A 473 12.20 19.33 -15.69
N ARG A 474 11.27 20.27 -15.52
CA ARG A 474 10.64 21.01 -16.62
C ARG A 474 11.62 22.05 -17.15
N LYS A 475 12.32 22.78 -16.26
CA LYS A 475 13.34 23.78 -16.59
C LYS A 475 14.75 23.18 -16.67
N LYS A 476 14.96 22.17 -17.51
CA LYS A 476 16.27 21.46 -17.62
C LYS A 476 17.44 22.34 -18.07
N GLN A 477 17.13 23.49 -18.68
CA GLN A 477 18.09 24.48 -19.15
C GLN A 477 18.41 25.54 -18.08
N SER A 478 17.90 25.45 -16.86
CA SER A 478 18.34 26.35 -15.79
C SER A 478 19.79 26.05 -15.39
N ASP A 479 20.52 27.05 -14.89
CA ASP A 479 21.92 26.88 -14.49
C ASP A 479 22.08 25.86 -13.37
N VAL A 480 21.16 25.84 -12.40
CA VAL A 480 21.09 24.80 -11.36
C VAL A 480 20.97 23.41 -11.98
N SER A 481 20.05 23.21 -12.94
CA SER A 481 19.90 21.91 -13.61
C SER A 481 21.14 21.54 -14.42
N ARG A 482 21.75 22.48 -15.14
CA ARG A 482 22.97 22.24 -15.91
C ARG A 482 24.16 21.89 -15.02
N PHE A 483 24.35 22.60 -13.92
CA PHE A 483 25.38 22.29 -12.92
C PHE A 483 25.17 20.89 -12.33
N LEU A 484 23.96 20.59 -11.84
CA LEU A 484 23.63 19.28 -11.30
C LEU A 484 23.83 18.15 -12.32
N LEU A 485 23.43 18.35 -13.58
CA LEU A 485 23.64 17.39 -14.65
C LEU A 485 25.14 17.24 -14.97
N ARG A 486 25.95 18.30 -14.91
CA ARG A 486 27.40 18.22 -15.12
C ARG A 486 28.08 17.37 -14.04
N VAL A 487 27.82 17.68 -12.77
CA VAL A 487 28.37 16.94 -11.62
C VAL A 487 27.93 15.47 -11.64
N ARG A 488 26.63 15.21 -11.84
CA ARG A 488 26.12 13.84 -11.96
C ARG A 488 26.70 13.11 -13.17
N CYS A 489 26.99 13.81 -14.26
CA CYS A 489 27.54 13.15 -15.43
C CYS A 489 28.97 12.70 -15.16
N TRP A 490 29.76 13.53 -14.48
CA TRP A 490 31.07 13.14 -13.99
C TRP A 490 30.98 11.92 -13.08
N GLU A 491 30.11 11.94 -12.06
CA GLU A 491 29.87 10.79 -11.16
C GLU A 491 29.53 9.53 -11.96
N TYR A 492 28.56 9.60 -12.87
CA TYR A 492 28.07 8.44 -13.62
C TYR A 492 29.08 7.86 -14.62
N ARG A 493 30.12 8.60 -15.01
CA ARG A 493 31.22 8.07 -15.84
C ARG A 493 32.10 7.11 -15.06
N GLN A 494 32.30 7.38 -13.76
CA GLN A 494 33.09 6.56 -12.85
C GLN A 494 32.37 5.26 -12.44
N LEU A 495 31.04 5.23 -12.59
CA LEU A 495 30.24 4.05 -12.25
C LEU A 495 30.29 2.98 -13.36
N ASN A 496 30.14 1.73 -12.94
CA ASN A 496 29.90 0.60 -13.83
C ASN A 496 28.73 0.86 -14.81
N VAL A 497 28.81 0.27 -16.01
CA VAL A 497 27.79 0.45 -17.08
C VAL A 497 26.38 0.23 -16.57
N ILE A 498 26.18 -0.75 -15.68
CA ILE A 498 24.94 -1.00 -14.94
C ILE A 498 25.26 -1.04 -13.44
N HIS A 499 24.86 0.00 -12.72
CA HIS A 499 25.17 0.22 -11.30
C HIS A 499 23.89 0.20 -10.45
N ARG A 500 23.89 -0.48 -9.30
CA ARG A 500 22.76 -0.52 -8.35
C ARG A 500 22.80 0.73 -7.47
N ALA A 501 21.78 1.59 -7.57
CA ALA A 501 21.68 2.79 -6.75
C ALA A 501 20.88 2.51 -5.46
N SER A 502 21.31 3.13 -4.35
CA SER A 502 20.62 3.03 -3.06
C SER A 502 19.25 3.75 -3.05
N ARG A 503 19.14 4.87 -3.77
CA ARG A 503 17.92 5.68 -3.90
C ARG A 503 17.79 6.26 -5.33
N PRO A 504 16.56 6.51 -5.81
CA PRO A 504 16.36 7.17 -7.09
C PRO A 504 16.87 8.61 -7.07
N SER A 505 17.53 9.05 -8.14
CA SER A 505 18.02 10.43 -8.29
C SER A 505 16.89 11.42 -8.57
N ARG A 506 15.72 10.90 -9.00
CA ARG A 506 14.47 11.64 -9.19
C ARG A 506 13.30 10.94 -8.51
N PRO A 507 13.15 11.07 -7.18
CA PRO A 507 12.10 10.37 -6.44
C PRO A 507 10.68 10.82 -6.83
N ASP A 508 10.50 12.05 -7.31
CA ASP A 508 9.27 12.57 -7.93
C ASP A 508 8.84 11.71 -9.13
N LYS A 509 9.76 11.49 -10.06
CA LYS A 509 9.49 10.76 -11.30
C LYS A 509 9.38 9.28 -11.02
N ALA A 510 10.23 8.76 -10.15
CA ALA A 510 10.18 7.36 -9.72
C ALA A 510 8.81 7.03 -9.12
N ARG A 511 8.31 7.84 -8.18
CA ARG A 511 7.01 7.61 -7.51
C ARG A 511 5.85 7.64 -8.48
N ARG A 512 5.83 8.59 -9.41
CA ARG A 512 4.82 8.66 -10.47
C ARG A 512 4.82 7.43 -11.38
N LEU A 513 5.98 6.82 -11.56
CA LEU A 513 6.15 5.59 -12.32
C LEU A 513 5.98 4.32 -11.46
N GLY A 514 5.52 4.47 -10.21
CA GLY A 514 5.12 3.39 -9.32
C GLY A 514 6.12 3.03 -8.22
N TYR A 515 7.25 3.73 -8.09
CA TYR A 515 8.21 3.48 -6.99
C TYR A 515 7.62 3.81 -5.61
N LYS A 516 7.90 2.98 -4.61
CA LYS A 516 7.64 3.25 -3.19
C LYS A 516 8.93 3.01 -2.39
N ALA A 517 9.19 3.87 -1.40
CA ALA A 517 10.34 3.73 -0.50
C ALA A 517 10.05 2.67 0.57
N LYS A 518 10.05 1.41 0.17
CA LYS A 518 9.91 0.25 1.04
C LYS A 518 10.69 -0.93 0.47
N GLN A 519 10.88 -1.98 1.27
CA GLN A 519 11.60 -3.16 0.85
C GLN A 519 10.98 -3.82 -0.39
N GLY A 520 11.84 -4.35 -1.26
CA GLY A 520 11.50 -4.96 -2.53
C GLY A 520 11.41 -4.03 -3.75
N TYR A 521 11.69 -2.73 -3.61
CA TYR A 521 11.99 -1.86 -4.76
C TYR A 521 13.51 -1.69 -4.90
N VAL A 522 14.02 -1.71 -6.14
CA VAL A 522 15.45 -1.53 -6.43
C VAL A 522 15.62 -0.56 -7.61
N ILE A 523 16.63 0.30 -7.57
CA ILE A 523 16.95 1.22 -8.67
C ILE A 523 18.30 0.83 -9.27
N TYR A 524 18.37 0.80 -10.60
CA TYR A 524 19.61 0.62 -11.33
C TYR A 524 19.85 1.79 -12.29
N ARG A 525 21.05 2.35 -12.26
CA ARG A 525 21.54 3.35 -13.21
C ARG A 525 22.25 2.64 -14.35
N ILE A 526 21.97 3.05 -15.59
CA ILE A 526 22.60 2.50 -16.78
C ILE A 526 22.99 3.59 -17.78
N ARG A 527 24.20 3.47 -18.34
CA ARG A 527 24.64 4.28 -19.49
C ARG A 527 24.43 3.53 -20.81
N VAL A 528 23.89 4.20 -21.81
CA VAL A 528 23.65 3.67 -23.16
C VAL A 528 24.28 4.60 -24.19
N ARG A 529 25.15 4.07 -25.04
CA ARG A 529 25.89 4.86 -26.04
C ARG A 529 24.94 5.55 -27.02
N ARG A 530 25.24 6.80 -27.35
CA ARG A 530 24.55 7.66 -28.32
C ARG A 530 25.12 7.44 -29.73
N GLY A 531 24.40 7.95 -30.73
CA GLY A 531 24.79 7.90 -32.13
C GLY A 531 24.31 6.63 -32.85
N GLY A 532 24.46 6.63 -34.16
CA GLY A 532 24.22 5.43 -34.98
C GLY A 532 25.32 4.40 -34.78
N ARG A 533 25.03 3.14 -35.12
CA ARG A 533 26.05 2.08 -35.13
C ARG A 533 26.69 2.00 -36.51
N LYS A 534 27.98 1.71 -36.60
CA LYS A 534 28.59 1.34 -37.88
C LYS A 534 27.94 0.04 -38.37
N ARG A 535 27.56 -0.03 -39.64
CA ARG A 535 27.06 -1.26 -40.26
C ARG A 535 28.26 -2.23 -40.38
N PRO A 536 28.17 -3.46 -39.86
CA PRO A 536 29.23 -4.44 -40.07
C PRO A 536 29.24 -4.82 -41.57
N VAL A 537 30.41 -4.72 -42.21
CA VAL A 537 30.63 -5.05 -43.62
C VAL A 537 31.43 -6.36 -43.65
N PRO A 538 30.83 -7.50 -44.05
CA PRO A 538 31.56 -8.75 -44.17
C PRO A 538 32.74 -8.56 -45.14
N LYS A 539 33.96 -8.90 -44.70
CA LYS A 539 35.22 -8.79 -45.47
C LYS A 539 35.65 -7.37 -45.89
N GLY A 540 35.00 -6.31 -45.37
CA GLY A 540 35.32 -4.93 -45.76
C GLY A 540 34.97 -4.57 -47.21
N ALA A 541 34.32 -5.48 -47.96
CA ALA A 541 34.01 -5.30 -49.37
C ALA A 541 32.58 -4.77 -49.58
N THR A 542 32.45 -3.71 -50.37
CA THR A 542 31.19 -3.19 -50.90
C THR A 542 30.87 -3.90 -52.21
N TYR A 543 29.87 -4.78 -52.22
CA TYR A 543 29.46 -5.49 -53.43
C TYR A 543 28.56 -4.59 -54.30
N GLY A 544 29.14 -3.61 -55.00
CA GLY A 544 28.43 -2.69 -55.91
C GLY A 544 29.16 -1.38 -56.21
N LYS A 545 28.73 -0.65 -57.26
CA LYS A 545 29.35 0.62 -57.70
C LYS A 545 29.19 1.76 -56.66
N PRO A 546 30.20 2.65 -56.50
CA PRO A 546 30.44 3.41 -55.26
C PRO A 546 29.51 4.62 -55.00
N VAL A 547 28.72 5.04 -55.99
CA VAL A 547 28.11 6.39 -55.97
C VAL A 547 26.85 6.50 -55.08
N ASN A 548 26.23 5.37 -54.72
CA ASN A 548 25.02 5.33 -53.87
C ASN A 548 25.16 4.48 -52.60
N GLU A 549 26.28 3.77 -52.40
CA GLU A 549 26.52 2.94 -51.21
C GLU A 549 27.42 3.65 -50.18
N GLY A 550 26.93 4.78 -49.66
CA GLY A 550 27.42 5.22 -48.36
C GLY A 550 27.09 4.13 -47.32
N VAL A 551 28.10 3.59 -46.62
CA VAL A 551 27.91 2.78 -45.40
C VAL A 551 27.25 3.69 -44.36
N SER A 552 25.94 3.86 -44.48
CA SER A 552 25.17 4.74 -43.62
C SER A 552 25.12 4.13 -42.22
N GLN A 553 25.22 5.01 -41.21
CA GLN A 553 25.10 4.58 -39.83
C GLN A 553 23.74 3.88 -39.63
N LEU A 554 23.74 2.68 -39.05
CA LEU A 554 22.51 2.00 -38.65
C LEU A 554 21.85 2.85 -37.56
N LYS A 555 20.80 3.57 -37.96
CA LYS A 555 19.94 4.32 -37.03
C LYS A 555 19.31 3.33 -36.06
N TYR A 556 19.37 3.67 -34.78
CA TYR A 556 18.84 2.82 -33.74
C TYR A 556 17.31 2.75 -33.86
N GLN A 557 16.76 1.60 -34.27
CA GLN A 557 15.30 1.44 -34.47
C GLN A 557 14.48 1.59 -33.18
N ARG A 558 15.12 1.36 -32.02
CA ARG A 558 14.48 1.43 -30.70
C ARG A 558 14.98 2.63 -29.89
N SER A 559 14.16 3.12 -28.97
CA SER A 559 14.66 4.18 -28.07
C SER A 559 15.80 3.66 -27.19
N LEU A 560 16.81 4.51 -26.94
CA LEU A 560 17.91 4.19 -26.01
C LEU A 560 17.40 3.85 -24.60
N ARG A 561 16.26 4.44 -24.19
CA ARG A 561 15.60 4.14 -22.91
C ARG A 561 15.02 2.72 -22.88
N SER A 562 14.44 2.23 -23.98
CA SER A 562 13.99 0.83 -24.06
C SER A 562 15.18 -0.14 -24.04
N THR A 563 16.28 0.22 -24.72
CA THR A 563 17.54 -0.54 -24.63
C THR A 563 18.07 -0.58 -23.20
N ALA A 564 17.98 0.54 -22.47
CA ALA A 564 18.37 0.62 -21.07
C ALA A 564 17.59 -0.38 -20.21
N GLU A 565 16.26 -0.37 -20.32
CA GLU A 565 15.40 -1.32 -19.60
C GLU A 565 15.80 -2.77 -19.87
N GLU A 566 16.01 -3.14 -21.14
CA GLU A 566 16.39 -4.51 -21.51
C GLU A 566 17.74 -4.95 -20.98
N ARG A 567 18.74 -4.07 -21.03
CA ARG A 567 20.08 -4.40 -20.54
C ARG A 567 20.05 -4.61 -19.02
N VAL A 568 19.35 -3.74 -18.30
CA VAL A 568 19.19 -3.89 -16.84
C VAL A 568 18.36 -5.13 -16.52
N GLY A 569 17.24 -5.35 -17.22
CA GLY A 569 16.45 -6.57 -17.06
C GLY A 569 17.30 -7.83 -17.28
N ARG A 570 18.11 -7.87 -18.36
CA ARG A 570 19.06 -8.96 -18.66
C ARG A 570 20.05 -9.23 -17.53
N LYS A 571 20.60 -8.18 -16.91
CA LYS A 571 21.49 -8.30 -15.74
C LYS A 571 20.74 -8.78 -14.50
N CYS A 572 19.58 -8.20 -14.21
CA CYS A 572 18.79 -8.44 -13.00
C CYS A 572 17.65 -9.44 -13.24
N ARG A 573 17.99 -10.69 -13.61
CA ARG A 573 17.04 -11.70 -14.12
C ARG A 573 15.89 -12.02 -13.15
N ASN A 574 16.18 -11.99 -11.84
CA ASN A 574 15.22 -12.33 -10.79
C ASN A 574 14.28 -11.15 -10.46
N LEU A 575 14.65 -9.93 -10.85
CA LEU A 575 13.84 -8.75 -10.62
C LEU A 575 12.92 -8.46 -11.82
N ARG A 576 11.98 -7.52 -11.65
CA ARG A 576 11.03 -7.10 -12.68
C ARG A 576 11.16 -5.63 -12.98
N VAL A 577 11.37 -5.26 -14.24
CA VAL A 577 11.41 -3.85 -14.65
C VAL A 577 10.00 -3.25 -14.56
N LEU A 578 9.81 -2.32 -13.62
CA LEU A 578 8.57 -1.58 -13.45
C LEU A 578 8.45 -0.49 -14.52
N ASN A 579 9.46 0.36 -14.60
CA ASN A 579 9.58 1.45 -15.56
C ASN A 579 11.02 1.98 -15.56
N SER A 580 11.31 2.96 -16.39
CA SER A 580 12.58 3.68 -16.38
C SER A 580 12.37 5.19 -16.52
N TYR A 581 13.40 6.00 -16.44
CA TYR A 581 13.36 7.41 -16.84
C TYR A 581 14.77 7.92 -17.13
N TRP A 582 14.84 8.97 -17.95
CA TRP A 582 16.10 9.66 -18.25
C TRP A 582 16.58 10.46 -17.05
N ILE A 583 17.89 10.40 -16.78
CA ILE A 583 18.51 11.13 -15.67
C ILE A 583 19.62 12.07 -16.12
N ASN A 584 20.35 11.77 -17.21
CA ASN A 584 21.49 12.57 -17.67
C ASN A 584 21.96 12.22 -19.10
N GLN A 585 22.81 13.02 -19.72
CA GLN A 585 23.51 12.70 -20.96
C GLN A 585 24.82 13.48 -21.12
N ASP A 586 25.80 12.89 -21.81
CA ASP A 586 26.98 13.58 -22.36
C ASP A 586 27.08 13.35 -23.88
N ALA A 587 28.19 13.74 -24.50
CA ALA A 587 28.45 13.54 -25.92
C ALA A 587 28.34 12.06 -26.35
N THR A 588 28.75 11.12 -25.49
CA THR A 588 28.92 9.71 -25.84
C THR A 588 27.77 8.83 -25.34
N TYR A 589 27.13 9.16 -24.22
CA TYR A 589 26.16 8.31 -23.52
C TYR A 589 24.90 9.07 -23.09
N LYS A 590 23.77 8.36 -23.04
CA LYS A 590 22.59 8.74 -22.25
C LYS A 590 22.48 7.85 -21.03
N TYR A 591 22.15 8.44 -19.90
CA TYR A 591 22.00 7.77 -18.63
C TYR A 591 20.51 7.65 -18.28
N PHE A 592 20.12 6.49 -17.77
CA PHE A 592 18.76 6.19 -17.34
C PHE A 592 18.76 5.53 -15.96
N GLU A 593 17.72 5.80 -15.17
CA GLU A 593 17.38 4.98 -14.01
C GLU A 593 16.26 4.01 -14.41
N VAL A 594 16.44 2.74 -14.07
CA VAL A 594 15.47 1.68 -14.26
C VAL A 594 15.00 1.24 -12.89
N ILE A 595 13.69 1.33 -12.68
CA ILE A 595 13.02 0.90 -11.46
C ILE A 595 12.73 -0.59 -11.61
N LEU A 596 13.24 -1.37 -10.68
CA LEU A 596 12.96 -2.78 -10.57
C LEU A 596 12.21 -3.07 -9.28
N VAL A 597 11.45 -4.15 -9.31
CA VAL A 597 10.72 -4.68 -8.16
C VAL A 597 11.14 -6.13 -7.98
N ASP A 598 11.35 -6.51 -6.72
CA ASP A 598 11.61 -7.87 -6.28
C ASP A 598 10.27 -8.59 -6.12
N PRO A 599 9.96 -9.57 -6.99
CA PRO A 599 8.72 -10.32 -6.92
C PRO A 599 8.65 -11.26 -5.69
N SER A 600 9.78 -11.65 -5.11
CA SER A 600 9.84 -12.61 -3.99
C SER A 600 9.65 -11.93 -2.64
N HIS A 601 9.89 -10.63 -2.54
CA HIS A 601 9.85 -9.90 -1.28
C HIS A 601 8.42 -9.76 -0.69
N LYS A 602 8.20 -10.19 0.57
CA LYS A 602 6.90 -10.17 1.27
C LYS A 602 6.20 -8.80 1.23
N ALA A 603 6.96 -7.72 1.43
CA ALA A 603 6.43 -6.35 1.39
C ALA A 603 5.87 -5.93 0.00
N ILE A 604 6.31 -6.56 -1.09
CA ILE A 604 5.74 -6.34 -2.44
C ILE A 604 4.52 -7.23 -2.64
N ARG A 605 4.63 -8.51 -2.28
CA ARG A 605 3.56 -9.50 -2.44
C ARG A 605 2.29 -9.14 -1.65
N ASN A 606 2.45 -8.51 -0.48
CA ASN A 606 1.35 -8.11 0.40
C ASN A 606 0.79 -6.70 0.10
N ASP A 607 1.37 -5.95 -0.84
CA ASP A 607 0.85 -4.62 -1.21
C ASP A 607 0.02 -4.69 -2.48
N ALA A 608 -1.30 -4.54 -2.30
CA ALA A 608 -2.30 -4.57 -3.36
C ALA A 608 -2.01 -3.60 -4.52
N ARG A 609 -1.22 -2.53 -4.32
CA ARG A 609 -0.95 -1.52 -5.36
C ARG A 609 0.13 -1.93 -6.35
N ILE A 610 1.05 -2.82 -5.96
CA ILE A 610 2.21 -3.21 -6.78
C ILE A 610 2.31 -4.71 -7.03
N ASN A 611 1.69 -5.54 -6.20
CA ASN A 611 1.80 -7.00 -6.29
C ASN A 611 1.47 -7.56 -7.69
N TRP A 612 0.74 -6.83 -8.54
CA TRP A 612 0.53 -7.15 -9.95
C TRP A 612 1.82 -7.43 -10.74
N ILE A 613 2.94 -6.77 -10.40
CA ILE A 613 4.22 -6.95 -11.10
C ILE A 613 4.92 -8.27 -10.73
N VAL A 614 4.50 -8.89 -9.63
CA VAL A 614 5.09 -10.14 -9.12
C VAL A 614 4.88 -11.29 -10.10
N ASN A 615 3.78 -11.26 -10.86
CA ASN A 615 3.39 -12.38 -11.71
C ASN A 615 4.45 -12.73 -12.75
N PRO A 616 4.62 -14.02 -13.10
CA PRO A 616 5.61 -14.47 -14.09
C PRO A 616 5.47 -13.79 -15.42
N VAL A 617 4.28 -13.35 -15.77
CA VAL A 617 4.00 -12.66 -17.03
C VAL A 617 4.48 -11.23 -17.10
N HIS A 618 5.02 -10.73 -16.01
CA HIS A 618 5.78 -9.51 -15.96
C HIS A 618 7.29 -9.81 -16.01
N LYS A 619 7.71 -11.09 -15.99
CA LYS A 619 9.10 -11.54 -16.28
C LYS A 619 9.49 -11.11 -17.68
N ARG A 620 10.68 -10.51 -17.83
CA ARG A 620 11.16 -9.97 -19.11
C ARG A 620 10.18 -9.01 -19.82
N ARG A 621 9.34 -8.28 -19.07
CA ARG A 621 8.35 -7.37 -19.68
C ARG A 621 9.00 -6.23 -20.47
N GLU A 622 10.21 -5.85 -20.11
CA GLU A 622 11.06 -4.92 -20.84
C GLU A 622 11.48 -5.43 -22.21
N ALA A 623 11.87 -6.71 -22.32
CA ALA A 623 12.27 -7.34 -23.58
C ALA A 623 11.07 -7.45 -24.53
N ARG A 624 9.91 -7.74 -23.94
CA ARG A 624 8.64 -7.76 -24.66
C ARG A 624 8.06 -6.37 -24.86
N GLY A 625 8.73 -5.28 -24.51
CA GLY A 625 8.20 -3.93 -24.72
C GLY A 625 6.85 -3.65 -24.05
N LEU A 626 6.54 -4.31 -22.93
CA LEU A 626 5.32 -4.10 -22.13
C LEU A 626 5.51 -3.05 -21.03
N THR A 627 6.71 -2.50 -20.89
CA THR A 627 6.96 -1.27 -20.14
C THR A 627 6.33 -0.08 -20.87
N ALA A 628 6.07 1.02 -20.17
CA ALA A 628 5.49 2.21 -20.80
C ALA A 628 6.34 2.71 -21.99
N VAL A 629 7.67 2.59 -21.88
CA VAL A 629 8.63 2.97 -22.94
C VAL A 629 8.59 1.97 -24.10
N GLY A 630 8.58 0.67 -23.79
CA GLY A 630 8.47 -0.37 -24.78
C GLY A 630 7.21 -0.23 -25.63
N LYS A 631 6.05 0.01 -24.97
CA LYS A 631 4.77 0.24 -25.65
C LYS A 631 4.82 1.46 -26.57
N LYS A 632 5.45 2.55 -26.12
CA LYS A 632 5.66 3.75 -26.96
C LYS A 632 6.64 3.51 -28.11
N SER A 633 7.66 2.65 -27.92
CA SER A 633 8.67 2.33 -28.93
C SER A 633 8.21 1.31 -29.97
N ARG A 634 7.11 0.60 -29.72
CA ARG A 634 6.49 -0.36 -30.65
C ARG A 634 5.78 0.31 -31.84
N GLY A 635 5.68 1.63 -31.86
CA GLY A 635 5.27 2.36 -33.06
C GLY A 635 3.84 2.10 -33.51
N HIS A 636 2.88 2.03 -32.58
CA HIS A 636 1.49 2.34 -32.97
C HIS A 636 1.52 3.72 -33.67
N GLN A 637 1.16 3.77 -34.95
CA GLN A 637 1.25 4.95 -35.85
C GLN A 637 2.54 5.21 -36.63
N LYS A 638 3.46 4.24 -36.77
CA LYS A 638 4.65 4.41 -37.64
C LYS A 638 5.08 3.12 -38.37
N GLY A 639 5.59 3.27 -39.59
CA GLY A 639 6.20 2.21 -40.38
C GLY A 639 5.39 1.79 -41.61
N HIS A 640 6.05 1.14 -42.58
CA HIS A 640 5.39 0.57 -43.76
C HIS A 640 4.42 -0.54 -43.30
N ARG A 641 3.12 -0.41 -43.62
CA ARG A 641 1.97 -1.22 -43.17
C ARG A 641 1.37 -0.90 -41.77
N PHE A 642 1.71 0.21 -41.13
CA PHE A 642 1.01 0.65 -39.90
C PHE A 642 -0.52 0.77 -40.07
N ASN A 643 -1.00 1.12 -41.27
CA ASN A 643 -2.43 1.23 -41.57
C ASN A 643 -3.20 -0.11 -41.38
N ASN A 644 -2.50 -1.25 -41.29
CA ASN A 644 -3.08 -2.58 -41.06
C ASN A 644 -3.08 -3.00 -39.57
N THR A 645 -2.46 -2.22 -38.68
CA THR A 645 -2.64 -2.41 -37.24
C THR A 645 -4.03 -1.91 -36.82
N LYS A 646 -4.96 -2.83 -36.53
CA LYS A 646 -6.27 -2.51 -35.94
C LYS A 646 -6.06 -1.73 -34.64
N GLY A 647 -6.45 -0.46 -34.64
CA GLY A 647 -6.37 0.41 -33.46
C GLY A 647 -6.12 1.90 -33.70
N SER A 648 -5.86 2.36 -34.94
CA SER A 648 -5.95 3.81 -35.24
C SER A 648 -5.99 4.14 -36.74
N GLY A 649 -7.19 4.43 -37.28
CA GLY A 649 -7.34 5.46 -38.35
C GLY A 649 -8.11 5.10 -39.65
N ARG A 650 -9.07 5.98 -39.99
CA ARG A 650 -9.52 6.55 -41.30
C ARG A 650 -11.01 6.88 -41.24
N ARG A 651 -11.86 5.89 -40.95
CA ARG A 651 -13.31 6.10 -40.73
C ARG A 651 -13.61 7.01 -39.54
N ALA A 652 -12.89 6.82 -38.43
CA ALA A 652 -13.09 7.60 -37.20
C ALA A 652 -12.58 9.06 -37.30
N THR A 653 -11.65 9.34 -38.22
CA THR A 653 -11.14 10.70 -38.46
C THR A 653 -11.95 11.41 -39.54
N TRP A 654 -12.42 10.68 -40.55
CA TRP A 654 -13.38 11.15 -41.55
C TRP A 654 -14.70 11.62 -40.90
N LYS A 655 -15.27 10.80 -39.99
CA LYS A 655 -16.46 11.17 -39.18
C LYS A 655 -16.25 12.43 -38.31
N ARG A 656 -15.02 12.86 -38.07
CA ARG A 656 -14.75 14.06 -37.25
C ARG A 656 -14.54 15.31 -38.09
N ARG A 657 -14.26 15.15 -39.39
CA ARG A 657 -13.99 16.25 -40.33
C ARG A 657 -15.11 16.50 -41.33
N ASN A 658 -15.98 15.50 -41.56
CA ASN A 658 -17.07 15.54 -42.53
C ASN A 658 -18.45 15.43 -41.87
N THR A 659 -18.57 15.79 -40.60
CA THR A 659 -19.85 15.82 -39.88
C THR A 659 -20.06 17.26 -39.41
N LEU A 660 -21.06 17.91 -40.00
CA LEU A 660 -21.37 19.32 -39.79
C LEU A 660 -21.90 19.52 -38.36
N SER A 661 -21.30 20.43 -37.61
CA SER A 661 -21.76 20.84 -36.28
C SER A 661 -22.23 22.29 -36.36
N LEU A 662 -23.55 22.49 -36.45
CA LEU A 662 -24.16 23.80 -36.45
C LEU A 662 -24.52 24.21 -35.02
N ARG A 663 -24.15 25.42 -34.63
CA ARG A 663 -24.70 26.06 -33.43
C ARG A 663 -26.14 26.48 -33.75
N ARG A 664 -27.10 26.19 -32.86
CA ARG A 664 -28.44 26.79 -32.91
C ARG A 664 -28.29 28.30 -32.96
N TYR A 665 -28.97 28.93 -33.94
CA TYR A 665 -28.79 30.33 -34.27
C TYR A 665 -29.54 31.25 -33.32
N ARG A 666 -28.81 32.34 -33.04
CA ARG A 666 -28.97 33.54 -32.22
C ARG A 666 -30.29 33.80 -31.51
#